data_AF-A0A2N4XMM3-F1
#
_entry.id   AF-A0A2N4XMM3-F1
#
_cell.length_a   1.000
_cell.length_b   1.000
_cell.length_c   1.000
_cell.angle_alpha   90.00
_cell.angle_beta   90.00
_cell.angle_gamma   90.00
#
_symmetry.space_group_name_H-M   'P 1'
#
loop_
_entity.id
_entity.type
_entity.pdbx_description
1 polymer ?
#
loop_
_entity_poly.entity_id
_entity_poly.type
_entity_poly.pdbx_seq_one_letter_code
_entity_poly.pdbx_strand_id
1 'polypeptide(L)'
;MQPLRLTAYTLASALGSGLDATLAALRAQRSGLARQHWETVDLDTCIGSVAGLDDAPVRADLAAFDCRNNRLAQRALECDGFTDAVRDAIGRYGKTRIGVFLGTSTSGILSSEIAFRHRDPAAGGWPENHDYRHTHNSYSVGDFVRSYFDLHGPAWVVSTACSSSAKVFADAQRMMACGLIDAAIVGGVDSLCLTTIYGFNSLQLVSPNPCKPFDADRDGISIGEAGAFILVERGELAQPGDIVMSGIGESSDAHHMSSPHPEGLGAKLAMQAALDMAGLQPRDIDYINLHGTSTPSNDAAEDKGVASLFGSQTPCSSTKGHTGHTLGAAGGVEVVICALALTHDFAPGGVGTREIDPKLTSHYLLANEAKPMRHTLSNSFGFGGSNSSIVLSKLLAPAESKAHPAQDALQVGVAGVGLYGPGLNGWEAAQALLASNAPFELTPLTLPPAEALPPAERRRVGLPIKLSMAIGFDAIKQAGVDASQLASVFSSTGGDCDNCHAILEVLASDDRSVSPTRFHNSVHNAPSGYWGIATHCMAPSTSLCAYDATFAAGLLEAASQVATTGQPCLLLTYDTAYPEPLYSCRPIPHAIGVALLLTPQASEKNLAELAIRLSTAQPDAMADATLETLRQRVPAARALPLLHKLARRETGSVVIDCFDDLSLTIEVSQ
;
A
#
# COMPACT_ATOMS: atom_id res chain seq x y z
N MET A 1 19.16 -9.97 -2.56
CA MET A 1 19.26 -8.52 -2.25
C MET A 1 19.85 -8.34 -0.86
N GLN A 2 20.41 -7.17 -0.53
CA GLN A 2 20.94 -6.94 0.81
C GLN A 2 19.80 -6.81 1.85
N PRO A 3 20.00 -7.29 3.09
CA PRO A 3 19.02 -7.12 4.16
C PRO A 3 18.87 -5.63 4.51
N LEU A 4 17.71 -5.25 5.04
CA LEU A 4 17.49 -3.91 5.58
C LEU A 4 17.60 -3.95 7.10
N ARG A 5 18.40 -3.06 7.68
CA ARG A 5 18.53 -2.92 9.12
C ARG A 5 17.34 -2.16 9.68
N LEU A 6 16.71 -2.66 10.73
CA LEU A 6 15.69 -1.93 11.49
C LEU A 6 16.42 -1.13 12.58
N THR A 7 16.74 0.15 12.30
CA THR A 7 17.51 1.00 13.22
C THR A 7 16.68 1.47 14.40
N ALA A 8 15.41 1.81 14.14
CA ALA A 8 14.46 2.19 15.17
C ALA A 8 13.07 1.73 14.77
N TYR A 9 12.22 1.42 15.74
CA TYR A 9 10.83 1.05 15.49
C TYR A 9 9.96 1.41 16.70
N THR A 10 8.70 1.76 16.43
CA THR A 10 7.73 2.27 17.41
C THR A 10 6.32 1.82 17.04
N LEU A 11 5.43 1.75 18.05
CA LEU A 11 4.05 1.32 17.89
C LEU A 11 3.13 2.05 18.88
N ALA A 12 1.99 2.56 18.40
CA ALA A 12 0.84 2.90 19.23
C ALA A 12 -0.39 2.12 18.75
N SER A 13 -1.05 1.41 19.68
CA SER A 13 -2.24 0.61 19.41
C SER A 13 -3.17 0.57 20.62
N ALA A 14 -4.25 -0.22 20.55
CA ALA A 14 -5.13 -0.49 21.70
C ALA A 14 -4.41 -1.13 22.91
N LEU A 15 -3.17 -1.62 22.74
CA LEU A 15 -2.37 -2.16 23.85
C LEU A 15 -1.69 -1.06 24.68
N GLY A 16 -1.58 0.15 24.12
CA GLY A 16 -0.85 1.30 24.66
C GLY A 16 0.06 1.94 23.60
N SER A 17 0.80 2.97 24.03
CA SER A 17 1.81 3.65 23.20
C SER A 17 3.21 3.21 23.63
N GLY A 18 4.03 2.82 22.66
CA GLY A 18 5.42 2.41 22.83
C GLY A 18 5.64 0.89 22.88
N LEU A 19 6.91 0.50 22.76
CA LEU A 19 7.35 -0.89 22.79
C LEU A 19 7.11 -1.55 24.15
N ASP A 20 7.31 -0.83 25.25
CA ASP A 20 7.14 -1.35 26.61
C ASP A 20 5.69 -1.76 26.89
N ALA A 21 4.72 -0.92 26.51
CA ALA A 21 3.30 -1.21 26.66
C ALA A 21 2.89 -2.43 25.84
N THR A 22 3.40 -2.53 24.61
CA THR A 22 3.17 -3.67 23.71
C THR A 22 3.76 -4.96 24.29
N LEU A 23 5.04 -4.94 24.68
CA LEU A 23 5.72 -6.09 25.24
C LEU A 23 5.06 -6.58 26.53
N ALA A 24 4.66 -5.66 27.41
CA ALA A 24 3.93 -6.00 28.63
C ALA A 24 2.59 -6.68 28.33
N ALA A 25 1.86 -6.21 27.31
CA ALA A 25 0.62 -6.84 26.89
C ALA A 25 0.83 -8.24 26.29
N LEU A 26 1.83 -8.43 25.43
CA LEU A 26 2.17 -9.73 24.84
C LEU A 26 2.54 -10.74 25.94
N ARG A 27 3.39 -10.35 26.89
CA ARG A 27 3.80 -11.22 28.01
C ARG A 27 2.62 -11.62 28.90
N ALA A 28 1.69 -10.70 29.10
CA ALA A 28 0.49 -10.94 29.88
C ALA A 28 -0.66 -11.58 29.07
N GLN A 29 -0.48 -11.80 27.76
CA GLN A 29 -1.52 -12.25 26.83
C GLN A 29 -2.81 -11.41 26.96
N ARG A 30 -2.65 -10.09 27.04
CA ARG A 30 -3.73 -9.13 27.28
C ARG A 30 -4.29 -8.61 25.96
N SER A 31 -5.60 -8.73 25.78
CA SER A 31 -6.30 -8.07 24.67
C SER A 31 -6.51 -6.57 24.97
N GLY A 32 -6.38 -5.74 23.93
CA GLY A 32 -6.84 -4.35 23.89
C GLY A 32 -8.25 -4.21 23.31
N LEU A 33 -8.89 -5.31 22.91
CA LEU A 33 -10.25 -5.31 22.38
C LEU A 33 -11.27 -5.14 23.49
N ALA A 34 -12.18 -4.19 23.32
CA ALA A 34 -13.27 -3.95 24.24
C ALA A 34 -14.57 -3.66 23.50
N ARG A 35 -15.69 -4.08 24.10
CA ARG A 35 -17.00 -3.55 23.73
C ARG A 35 -17.12 -2.16 24.33
N GLN A 36 -17.14 -1.16 23.47
CA GLN A 36 -17.16 0.25 23.86
C GLN A 36 -17.90 1.06 22.80
N HIS A 37 -18.49 2.18 23.23
CA HIS A 37 -19.06 3.14 22.31
C HIS A 37 -17.94 3.92 21.62
N TRP A 38 -18.04 4.09 20.31
CA TRP A 38 -17.08 4.85 19.52
C TRP A 38 -17.80 5.60 18.41
N GLU A 39 -17.60 6.93 18.39
CA GLU A 39 -18.31 7.85 17.50
C GLU A 39 -19.82 7.60 17.52
N THR A 40 -20.45 7.37 16.37
CA THR A 40 -21.89 7.07 16.25
C THR A 40 -22.13 5.62 15.84
N VAL A 41 -21.15 4.73 16.01
CA VAL A 41 -21.29 3.32 15.66
C VAL A 41 -22.38 2.67 16.51
N ASP A 42 -23.35 2.06 15.82
CA ASP A 42 -24.46 1.30 16.40
C ASP A 42 -24.42 -0.15 15.89
N LEU A 43 -23.33 -0.85 16.21
CA LEU A 43 -23.14 -2.26 15.92
C LEU A 43 -22.69 -2.96 17.21
N ASP A 44 -23.24 -4.14 17.50
CA ASP A 44 -22.69 -4.98 18.56
C ASP A 44 -21.37 -5.57 18.07
N THR A 45 -20.26 -4.96 18.49
CA THR A 45 -18.91 -5.40 18.17
C THR A 45 -17.89 -4.97 19.22
N CYS A 46 -16.73 -5.61 19.21
CA CYS A 46 -15.55 -5.20 19.96
C CYS A 46 -14.58 -4.48 19.03
N ILE A 47 -13.96 -3.40 19.52
CA ILE A 47 -12.98 -2.62 18.77
C ILE A 47 -11.71 -2.41 19.59
N GLY A 48 -10.59 -2.28 18.90
CA GLY A 48 -9.31 -1.86 19.48
C GLY A 48 -9.08 -0.37 19.23
N SER A 49 -9.46 0.48 20.17
CA SER A 49 -9.23 1.93 20.09
C SER A 49 -7.98 2.37 20.85
N VAL A 50 -7.32 3.42 20.37
CA VAL A 50 -6.22 4.11 21.05
C VAL A 50 -6.82 5.27 21.85
N ALA A 51 -6.64 5.22 23.17
CA ALA A 51 -7.19 6.22 24.09
C ALA A 51 -6.49 7.59 24.00
N GLY A 52 -7.25 8.66 24.19
CA GLY A 52 -6.73 10.03 24.32
C GLY A 52 -6.17 10.64 23.03
N LEU A 53 -6.64 10.18 21.86
CA LEU A 53 -6.31 10.79 20.57
C LEU A 53 -7.18 12.02 20.25
N ASP A 54 -8.45 12.03 20.69
CA ASP A 54 -9.39 13.10 20.34
C ASP A 54 -9.03 14.43 21.03
N ASP A 55 -8.34 14.36 22.16
CA ASP A 55 -7.90 15.51 22.97
C ASP A 55 -6.44 15.92 22.70
N ALA A 56 -5.76 15.26 21.76
CA ALA A 56 -4.34 15.46 21.47
C ALA A 56 -4.15 15.90 20.00
N PRO A 57 -4.32 17.20 19.69
CA PRO A 57 -4.13 17.69 18.32
C PRO A 57 -2.68 17.47 17.87
N VAL A 58 -2.49 17.45 16.54
CA VAL A 58 -1.13 17.46 15.97
C VAL A 58 -0.40 18.74 16.34
N ARG A 59 0.93 18.76 16.16
CA ARG A 59 1.76 19.95 16.36
C ARG A 59 1.18 21.18 15.66
N ALA A 60 1.30 22.34 16.30
CA ALA A 60 0.68 23.58 15.83
C ALA A 60 1.15 24.01 14.42
N ASP A 61 2.40 23.71 14.05
CA ASP A 61 2.93 24.00 12.72
C ASP A 61 2.40 23.06 11.63
N LEU A 62 1.70 21.99 12.01
CA LEU A 62 1.06 21.01 11.13
C LEU A 62 -0.47 21.01 11.27
N ALA A 63 -1.07 22.10 11.80
CA ALA A 63 -2.49 22.15 12.13
C ALA A 63 -3.44 21.86 10.94
N ALA A 64 -3.01 22.10 9.70
CA ALA A 64 -3.78 21.73 8.51
C ALA A 64 -3.99 20.21 8.38
N PHE A 65 -3.06 19.41 8.88
CA PHE A 65 -3.12 17.95 8.88
C PHE A 65 -3.93 17.36 10.03
N ASP A 66 -4.51 18.19 10.89
CA ASP A 66 -5.16 17.71 12.12
C ASP A 66 -6.39 16.85 11.81
N CYS A 67 -6.23 15.54 11.98
CA CYS A 67 -7.29 14.54 11.91
C CYS A 67 -6.90 13.36 12.80
N ARG A 68 -7.87 12.51 13.18
CA ARG A 68 -7.62 11.38 14.08
C ARG A 68 -6.46 10.47 13.60
N ASN A 69 -6.38 10.22 12.29
CA ASN A 69 -5.33 9.39 11.71
C ASN A 69 -3.93 10.01 11.91
N ASN A 70 -3.78 11.30 11.65
CA ASN A 70 -2.49 11.99 11.80
C ASN A 70 -2.12 12.25 13.27
N ARG A 71 -3.11 12.40 14.16
CA ARG A 71 -2.89 12.40 15.61
C ARG A 71 -2.36 11.04 16.10
N LEU A 72 -2.89 9.93 15.57
CA LEU A 72 -2.38 8.59 15.83
C LEU A 72 -0.96 8.41 15.27
N ALA A 73 -0.70 8.89 14.05
CA ALA A 73 0.63 8.90 13.46
C ALA A 73 1.63 9.63 14.38
N GLN A 74 1.31 10.86 14.81
CA GLN A 74 2.14 11.64 15.71
C GLN A 74 2.40 10.92 17.04
N ARG A 75 1.35 10.36 17.66
CA ARG A 75 1.48 9.61 18.92
C ARG A 75 2.50 8.47 18.80
N ALA A 76 2.50 7.73 17.69
CA ALA A 76 3.46 6.67 17.48
C ALA A 76 4.87 7.20 17.19
N LEU A 77 5.03 8.25 16.37
CA LEU A 77 6.33 8.86 16.06
C LEU A 77 7.05 9.45 17.28
N GLU A 78 6.30 9.86 18.29
CA GLU A 78 6.81 10.46 19.54
C GLU A 78 7.21 9.42 20.59
N CYS A 79 7.01 8.13 20.33
CA CYS A 79 7.41 7.04 21.23
C CYS A 79 8.82 6.51 20.91
N ASP A 80 9.40 5.81 21.91
CA ASP A 80 10.60 4.97 21.76
C ASP A 80 11.85 5.66 21.18
N GLY A 81 11.96 6.99 21.31
CA GLY A 81 13.06 7.77 20.74
C GLY A 81 13.10 7.77 19.21
N PHE A 82 12.00 7.39 18.55
CA PHE A 82 11.95 7.24 17.09
C PHE A 82 12.26 8.55 16.35
N THR A 83 11.71 9.66 16.85
CA THR A 83 11.97 10.99 16.28
C THR A 83 13.46 11.33 16.28
N ASP A 84 14.18 11.06 17.36
CA ASP A 84 15.62 11.33 17.46
C ASP A 84 16.41 10.45 16.49
N ALA A 85 16.07 9.17 16.37
CA ALA A 85 16.71 8.26 15.41
C ALA A 85 16.54 8.72 13.96
N VAL A 86 15.36 9.23 13.59
CA VAL A 86 15.13 9.82 12.26
C VAL A 86 15.97 11.09 12.07
N ARG A 87 16.07 11.96 13.09
CA ARG A 87 16.92 13.16 13.03
C ARG A 87 18.39 12.82 12.87
N ASP A 88 18.86 11.76 13.53
CA ASP A 88 20.22 11.25 13.37
C ASP A 88 20.46 10.73 11.95
N ALA A 89 19.51 9.99 11.38
CA ALA A 89 19.59 9.55 9.97
C ALA A 89 19.61 10.75 9.01
N ILE A 90 18.82 11.80 9.26
CA ILE A 90 18.87 13.05 8.49
C ILE A 90 20.26 13.69 8.58
N GLY A 91 20.87 13.70 9.77
CA GLY A 91 22.24 14.19 9.96
C GLY A 91 23.28 13.39 9.17
N ARG A 92 23.08 12.08 9.00
CA ARG A 92 24.00 11.19 8.25
C ARG A 92 23.83 11.29 6.73
N TYR A 93 22.61 11.29 6.22
CA TYR A 93 22.32 11.13 4.77
C TYR A 93 21.77 12.39 4.10
N GLY A 94 21.30 13.35 4.88
CA GLY A 94 20.55 14.49 4.39
C GLY A 94 19.08 14.18 4.12
N LYS A 95 18.28 15.24 3.94
CA LYS A 95 16.80 15.16 3.82
C LYS A 95 16.31 14.54 2.52
N THR A 96 17.13 14.53 1.48
CA THR A 96 16.78 14.04 0.13
C THR A 96 17.03 12.56 -0.06
N ARG A 97 17.84 11.94 0.80
CA ARG A 97 18.22 10.51 0.72
C ARG A 97 17.46 9.63 1.71
N ILE A 98 16.37 10.16 2.27
CA ILE A 98 15.49 9.43 3.17
C ILE A 98 14.09 9.39 2.55
N GLY A 99 13.63 8.18 2.24
CA GLY A 99 12.28 7.95 1.70
C GLY A 99 11.20 7.87 2.80
N VAL A 100 9.94 8.08 2.42
CA VAL A 100 8.77 7.88 3.30
C VAL A 100 7.74 7.01 2.58
N PHE A 101 7.60 5.75 3.00
CA PHE A 101 6.69 4.79 2.37
C PHE A 101 5.75 4.21 3.42
N LEU A 102 4.47 4.61 3.39
CA LEU A 102 3.53 4.24 4.44
C LEU A 102 2.34 3.43 3.90
N GLY A 103 1.91 2.44 4.67
CA GLY A 103 0.69 1.68 4.41
C GLY A 103 -0.53 2.34 5.04
N THR A 104 -1.61 2.45 4.29
CA THR A 104 -2.92 2.88 4.82
C THR A 104 -4.06 2.35 3.93
N SER A 105 -5.19 1.98 4.53
CA SER A 105 -6.41 1.65 3.80
C SER A 105 -7.39 2.82 3.77
N THR A 106 -7.28 3.76 4.70
CA THR A 106 -8.32 4.77 4.93
C THR A 106 -7.81 6.20 5.13
N SER A 107 -6.55 6.38 5.53
CA SER A 107 -5.99 7.69 5.87
C SER A 107 -6.93 8.45 6.83
N GLY A 108 -7.11 9.75 6.66
CA GLY A 108 -8.01 10.57 7.46
C GLY A 108 -9.48 10.60 7.01
N ILE A 109 -10.01 9.55 6.35
CA ILE A 109 -11.39 9.56 5.79
C ILE A 109 -12.49 9.93 6.79
N LEU A 110 -12.31 9.62 8.09
CA LEU A 110 -13.24 10.01 9.17
C LEU A 110 -13.52 11.53 9.16
N SER A 111 -12.54 12.36 8.80
CA SER A 111 -12.74 13.81 8.68
C SER A 111 -13.79 14.17 7.61
N SER A 112 -13.82 13.47 6.47
CA SER A 112 -14.86 13.62 5.46
C SER A 112 -16.19 13.02 5.93
N GLU A 113 -16.19 11.88 6.61
CA GLU A 113 -17.43 11.30 7.18
C GLU A 113 -18.14 12.31 8.11
N ILE A 114 -17.36 12.96 8.99
CA ILE A 114 -17.84 14.02 9.88
C ILE A 114 -18.32 15.23 9.07
N ALA A 115 -17.58 15.64 8.04
CA ALA A 115 -17.94 16.78 7.21
C ALA A 115 -19.25 16.56 6.44
N PHE A 116 -19.48 15.35 5.90
CA PHE A 116 -20.73 14.99 5.23
C PHE A 116 -21.92 15.04 6.20
N ARG A 117 -21.76 14.55 7.45
CA ARG A 117 -22.83 14.62 8.47
C ARG A 117 -23.20 16.04 8.87
N HIS A 118 -22.22 16.94 8.95
CA HIS A 118 -22.43 18.32 9.36
C HIS A 118 -22.67 19.30 8.20
N ARG A 119 -22.65 18.81 6.96
CA ARG A 119 -22.92 19.62 5.79
C ARG A 119 -24.40 19.97 5.73
N ASP A 120 -24.70 21.26 5.55
CA ASP A 120 -26.04 21.70 5.16
C ASP A 120 -26.22 21.52 3.63
N PRO A 121 -27.07 20.57 3.18
CA PRO A 121 -27.28 20.35 1.76
C PRO A 121 -27.90 21.55 1.04
N ALA A 122 -28.64 22.42 1.76
CA ALA A 122 -29.31 23.59 1.21
C ALA A 122 -28.37 24.80 1.07
N ALA A 123 -27.38 24.95 1.95
CA ALA A 123 -26.39 26.04 1.90
C ALA A 123 -25.24 25.78 0.91
N GLY A 124 -25.02 24.52 0.50
CA GLY A 124 -24.16 24.19 -0.64
C GLY A 124 -22.64 24.28 -0.42
N GLY A 125 -22.17 24.32 0.83
CA GLY A 125 -20.73 24.44 1.18
C GLY A 125 -20.21 23.34 2.10
N TRP A 126 -18.89 23.28 2.25
CA TRP A 126 -18.22 22.44 3.25
C TRP A 126 -18.14 23.17 4.59
N PRO A 127 -18.13 22.44 5.73
CA PRO A 127 -17.76 23.02 7.03
C PRO A 127 -16.39 23.72 6.94
N GLU A 128 -16.20 24.83 7.67
CA GLU A 128 -15.00 25.68 7.59
C GLU A 128 -13.68 24.92 7.82
N ASN A 129 -13.72 23.83 8.58
CA ASN A 129 -12.56 23.01 8.94
C ASN A 129 -12.37 21.76 8.05
N HIS A 130 -13.09 21.62 6.94
CA HIS A 130 -12.88 20.49 6.03
C HIS A 130 -11.69 20.72 5.10
N ASP A 131 -10.64 19.91 5.25
CA ASP A 131 -9.44 19.95 4.40
C ASP A 131 -9.13 18.57 3.78
N TYR A 132 -9.69 18.32 2.60
CA TYR A 132 -9.44 17.07 1.87
C TYR A 132 -7.95 16.78 1.60
N ARG A 133 -7.15 17.81 1.29
CA ARG A 133 -5.74 17.70 0.88
C ARG A 133 -4.84 17.27 2.02
N HIS A 134 -5.15 17.68 3.23
CA HIS A 134 -4.31 17.39 4.39
C HIS A 134 -4.90 16.32 5.31
N THR A 135 -6.15 15.87 5.09
CA THR A 135 -6.77 14.80 5.92
C THR A 135 -7.24 13.56 5.13
N HIS A 136 -8.26 13.67 4.29
CA HIS A 136 -8.93 12.49 3.71
C HIS A 136 -8.05 11.75 2.70
N ASN A 137 -7.50 12.43 1.69
CA ASN A 137 -6.77 11.75 0.61
C ASN A 137 -5.71 10.75 1.15
N SER A 138 -5.52 9.64 0.45
CA SER A 138 -4.68 8.53 0.95
C SER A 138 -3.25 8.97 1.28
N TYR A 139 -2.67 9.90 0.50
CA TYR A 139 -1.31 10.37 0.70
C TYR A 139 -1.14 11.35 1.88
N SER A 140 -2.24 11.86 2.48
CA SER A 140 -2.20 12.80 3.61
C SER A 140 -1.23 12.36 4.73
N VAL A 141 -1.26 11.09 5.15
CA VAL A 141 -0.36 10.61 6.20
C VAL A 141 1.11 10.56 5.76
N GLY A 142 1.37 10.24 4.49
CA GLY A 142 2.71 10.29 3.91
C GLY A 142 3.26 11.71 3.92
N ASP A 143 2.44 12.67 3.50
CA ASP A 143 2.77 14.08 3.49
C ASP A 143 2.94 14.66 4.91
N PHE A 144 2.08 14.25 5.85
CA PHE A 144 2.20 14.61 7.26
C PHE A 144 3.55 14.18 7.84
N VAL A 145 3.96 12.93 7.62
CA VAL A 145 5.25 12.41 8.11
C VAL A 145 6.43 13.11 7.44
N ARG A 146 6.35 13.37 6.13
CA ARG A 146 7.37 14.18 5.43
C ARG A 146 7.49 15.56 6.03
N SER A 147 6.38 16.24 6.25
CA SER A 147 6.32 17.58 6.82
C SER A 147 6.81 17.61 8.27
N TYR A 148 6.47 16.58 9.06
CA TYR A 148 6.91 16.44 10.46
C TYR A 148 8.44 16.41 10.58
N PHE A 149 9.10 15.70 9.66
CA PHE A 149 10.56 15.55 9.64
C PHE A 149 11.27 16.52 8.68
N ASP A 150 10.54 17.28 7.87
CA ASP A 150 11.07 18.10 6.78
C ASP A 150 11.92 17.24 5.81
N LEU A 151 11.32 16.17 5.28
CA LEU A 151 11.95 15.20 4.36
C LEU A 151 11.58 15.46 2.91
N HIS A 152 12.61 15.44 2.06
CA HIS A 152 12.56 15.90 0.66
C HIS A 152 12.82 14.74 -0.32
N GLY A 153 13.10 13.54 0.18
CA GLY A 153 13.28 12.33 -0.63
C GLY A 153 11.97 11.79 -1.22
N PRO A 154 12.02 10.64 -1.93
CA PRO A 154 10.83 10.01 -2.49
C PRO A 154 9.81 9.63 -1.41
N ALA A 155 8.51 9.80 -1.69
CA ALA A 155 7.47 9.33 -0.78
C ALA A 155 6.16 8.98 -1.46
N TRP A 156 5.47 7.99 -0.91
CA TRP A 156 4.12 7.62 -1.31
C TRP A 156 3.48 6.80 -0.21
N VAL A 157 2.18 6.57 -0.36
CA VAL A 157 1.49 5.55 0.41
C VAL A 157 1.17 4.36 -0.46
N VAL A 158 1.24 3.16 0.11
CA VAL A 158 0.71 1.94 -0.48
C VAL A 158 -0.65 1.66 0.14
N SER A 159 -1.64 1.36 -0.69
CA SER A 159 -2.99 1.03 -0.27
C SER A 159 -3.45 -0.25 -0.96
N THR A 160 -3.12 -1.38 -0.34
CA THR A 160 -3.41 -2.75 -0.79
C THR A 160 -4.21 -3.51 0.26
N ALA A 161 -5.16 -2.81 0.87
CA ALA A 161 -5.92 -3.27 2.03
C ALA A 161 -4.98 -3.69 3.19
N CYS A 162 -5.19 -4.87 3.76
CA CYS A 162 -4.52 -5.33 4.98
C CYS A 162 -3.01 -5.56 4.84
N SER A 163 -2.48 -5.73 3.63
CA SER A 163 -1.05 -5.94 3.36
C SER A 163 -0.27 -4.63 3.13
N SER A 164 -0.94 -3.48 3.16
CA SER A 164 -0.37 -2.17 2.81
C SER A 164 0.98 -1.86 3.47
N SER A 165 1.04 -1.92 4.80
CA SER A 165 2.26 -1.58 5.56
C SER A 165 3.33 -2.68 5.56
N ALA A 166 3.02 -3.88 5.08
CA ALA A 166 4.05 -4.89 4.81
C ALA A 166 4.75 -4.61 3.48
N LYS A 167 3.99 -4.23 2.45
CA LYS A 167 4.53 -4.04 1.09
C LYS A 167 5.49 -2.86 0.95
N VAL A 168 5.35 -1.82 1.77
CA VAL A 168 6.26 -0.66 1.77
C VAL A 168 7.72 -1.01 2.11
N PHE A 169 7.96 -2.15 2.75
CA PHE A 169 9.33 -2.64 2.98
C PHE A 169 10.00 -3.08 1.67
N ALA A 170 9.22 -3.60 0.71
CA ALA A 170 9.71 -3.99 -0.60
C ALA A 170 10.05 -2.74 -1.42
N ASP A 171 9.21 -1.70 -1.36
CA ASP A 171 9.48 -0.39 -1.98
C ASP A 171 10.79 0.20 -1.43
N ALA A 172 10.95 0.27 -0.11
CA ALA A 172 12.16 0.77 0.53
C ALA A 172 13.41 -0.02 0.11
N GLN A 173 13.30 -1.35 0.07
CA GLN A 173 14.39 -2.21 -0.38
C GLN A 173 14.77 -1.92 -1.83
N ARG A 174 13.81 -1.84 -2.74
CA ARG A 174 14.08 -1.60 -4.16
C ARG A 174 14.74 -0.24 -4.35
N MET A 175 14.24 0.80 -3.69
CA MET A 175 14.81 2.16 -3.75
C MET A 175 16.25 2.21 -3.21
N MET A 176 16.54 1.52 -2.11
CA MET A 176 17.90 1.41 -1.58
C MET A 176 18.83 0.58 -2.47
N ALA A 177 18.33 -0.54 -3.03
CA ALA A 177 19.10 -1.41 -3.92
C ALA A 177 19.48 -0.70 -5.22
N CYS A 178 18.62 0.21 -5.71
CA CYS A 178 18.91 1.10 -6.82
C CYS A 178 19.81 2.30 -6.45
N GLY A 179 20.10 2.52 -5.17
CA GLY A 179 20.92 3.64 -4.70
C GLY A 179 20.20 5.01 -4.65
N LEU A 180 18.87 5.02 -4.82
CA LEU A 180 18.06 6.25 -4.82
C LEU A 180 17.93 6.88 -3.43
N ILE A 181 17.95 6.04 -2.38
CA ILE A 181 17.88 6.46 -0.97
C ILE A 181 18.87 5.65 -0.12
N ASP A 182 19.12 6.12 1.11
CA ASP A 182 19.98 5.46 2.10
C ASP A 182 19.21 4.92 3.31
N ALA A 183 18.10 5.58 3.63
CA ALA A 183 17.20 5.22 4.70
C ALA A 183 15.75 5.43 4.26
N ALA A 184 14.80 4.82 4.97
CA ALA A 184 13.39 5.10 4.76
C ALA A 184 12.62 4.98 6.08
N ILE A 185 11.61 5.83 6.24
CA ILE A 185 10.55 5.61 7.21
C ILE A 185 9.51 4.72 6.53
N VAL A 186 9.33 3.52 7.05
CA VAL A 186 8.32 2.55 6.61
C VAL A 186 7.36 2.21 7.74
N GLY A 187 6.21 1.64 7.41
CA GLY A 187 5.21 1.25 8.39
C GLY A 187 3.80 1.58 7.90
N GLY A 188 2.90 1.93 8.80
CA GLY A 188 1.55 2.32 8.42
C GLY A 188 0.69 2.80 9.57
N VAL A 189 -0.41 3.47 9.20
CA VAL A 189 -1.37 4.05 10.12
C VAL A 189 -2.77 3.91 9.55
N ASP A 190 -3.70 3.47 10.38
CA ASP A 190 -5.13 3.62 10.15
C ASP A 190 -5.81 3.84 11.51
N SER A 191 -6.53 4.96 11.63
CA SER A 191 -7.49 5.19 12.71
C SER A 191 -8.85 4.54 12.41
N LEU A 192 -9.65 4.32 13.44
CA LEU A 192 -11.03 3.87 13.30
C LEU A 192 -11.84 4.89 12.45
N CYS A 193 -12.72 4.38 11.59
CA CYS A 193 -13.66 5.15 10.77
C CYS A 193 -14.95 4.35 10.54
N LEU A 194 -16.06 5.01 10.19
CA LEU A 194 -17.33 4.33 9.95
C LEU A 194 -17.28 3.49 8.67
N THR A 195 -16.54 3.95 7.66
CA THR A 195 -16.40 3.28 6.36
C THR A 195 -15.88 1.86 6.52
N THR A 196 -14.88 1.64 7.37
CA THR A 196 -14.36 0.29 7.59
C THR A 196 -15.29 -0.52 8.49
N ILE A 197 -15.76 0.05 9.60
CA ILE A 197 -16.63 -0.67 10.54
C ILE A 197 -17.91 -1.16 9.85
N TYR A 198 -18.66 -0.26 9.18
CA TYR A 198 -19.89 -0.63 8.47
C TYR A 198 -19.60 -1.39 7.16
N GLY A 199 -18.49 -1.09 6.50
CA GLY A 199 -18.05 -1.80 5.29
C GLY A 199 -17.78 -3.28 5.54
N PHE A 200 -16.96 -3.61 6.53
CA PHE A 200 -16.72 -5.00 6.93
C PHE A 200 -17.99 -5.66 7.48
N ASN A 201 -18.86 -4.91 8.17
CA ASN A 201 -20.15 -5.43 8.62
C ASN A 201 -21.05 -5.82 7.44
N SER A 202 -21.05 -5.04 6.35
CA SER A 202 -21.80 -5.37 5.13
C SER A 202 -21.34 -6.69 4.49
N LEU A 203 -20.06 -7.05 4.67
CA LEU A 203 -19.49 -8.33 4.25
C LEU A 203 -19.77 -9.47 5.25
N GLN A 204 -20.49 -9.20 6.35
CA GLN A 204 -20.73 -10.13 7.45
C GLN A 204 -19.44 -10.65 8.10
N LEU A 205 -18.41 -9.81 8.16
CA LEU A 205 -17.11 -10.17 8.72
C LEU A 205 -16.87 -9.64 10.13
N VAL A 206 -17.68 -8.70 10.62
CA VAL A 206 -17.52 -8.11 11.96
C VAL A 206 -18.15 -9.03 13.01
N SER A 207 -17.36 -9.43 14.01
CA SER A 207 -17.84 -10.25 15.11
C SER A 207 -18.42 -9.39 16.24
N PRO A 208 -19.48 -9.86 16.93
CA PRO A 208 -19.92 -9.26 18.19
C PRO A 208 -18.95 -9.49 19.35
N ASN A 209 -18.06 -10.47 19.22
CA ASN A 209 -17.08 -10.84 20.23
C ASN A 209 -15.66 -10.36 19.84
N PRO A 210 -14.72 -10.28 20.79
CA PRO A 210 -13.31 -10.09 20.45
C PRO A 210 -12.83 -11.19 19.50
N CYS A 211 -12.07 -10.83 18.47
CA CYS A 211 -11.55 -11.81 17.53
C CYS A 211 -10.67 -12.86 18.23
N LYS A 212 -10.80 -14.10 17.77
CA LYS A 212 -10.25 -15.33 18.34
C LYS A 212 -9.65 -16.18 17.21
N PRO A 213 -8.52 -15.77 16.62
CA PRO A 213 -7.94 -16.46 15.48
C PRO A 213 -7.72 -17.95 15.75
N PHE A 214 -7.97 -18.80 14.76
CA PHE A 214 -7.84 -20.25 14.84
C PHE A 214 -8.76 -20.97 15.84
N ASP A 215 -9.63 -20.25 16.56
CA ASP A 215 -10.58 -20.87 17.48
C ASP A 215 -11.69 -21.63 16.73
N ALA A 216 -12.18 -22.72 17.32
CA ALA A 216 -13.27 -23.53 16.79
C ALA A 216 -14.56 -22.72 16.58
N ASP A 217 -14.81 -21.73 17.45
CA ASP A 217 -16.00 -20.87 17.43
C ASP A 217 -15.72 -19.50 16.80
N ARG A 218 -14.63 -19.33 16.04
CA ARG A 218 -14.32 -18.04 15.39
C ARG A 218 -15.40 -17.65 14.37
N ASP A 219 -15.78 -16.37 14.38
CA ASP A 219 -16.94 -15.88 13.65
C ASP A 219 -16.71 -14.53 12.95
N GLY A 220 -15.50 -13.98 13.01
CA GLY A 220 -15.21 -12.69 12.38
C GLY A 220 -14.06 -11.92 13.02
N ILE A 221 -13.89 -10.70 12.53
CA ILE A 221 -12.86 -9.73 12.94
C ILE A 221 -13.41 -8.79 14.02
N SER A 222 -12.49 -8.22 14.79
CA SER A 222 -12.68 -6.98 15.54
C SER A 222 -11.80 -5.92 14.88
N ILE A 223 -12.34 -4.73 14.56
CA ILE A 223 -11.53 -3.66 13.94
C ILE A 223 -10.67 -3.00 15.02
N GLY A 224 -9.40 -2.79 14.71
CA GLY A 224 -8.47 -2.03 15.55
C GLY A 224 -7.93 -0.81 14.81
N GLU A 225 -7.36 0.13 15.56
CA GLU A 225 -6.51 1.20 15.04
C GLU A 225 -5.09 1.07 15.60
N ALA A 226 -4.11 1.43 14.77
CA ALA A 226 -2.72 1.52 15.18
C ALA A 226 -1.91 2.43 14.26
N GLY A 227 -0.81 2.96 14.79
CA GLY A 227 0.28 3.54 14.03
C GLY A 227 1.58 2.81 14.37
N ALA A 228 2.27 2.29 13.36
CA ALA A 228 3.55 1.61 13.51
C ALA A 228 4.55 2.21 12.53
N PHE A 229 5.73 2.57 13.01
CA PHE A 229 6.80 3.16 12.20
C PHE A 229 8.12 2.48 12.47
N ILE A 230 8.88 2.28 11.40
CA ILE A 230 10.17 1.62 11.40
C ILE A 230 11.10 2.47 10.54
N LEU A 231 12.25 2.84 11.09
CA LEU A 231 13.34 3.45 10.34
C LEU A 231 14.24 2.32 9.84
N VAL A 232 14.23 2.11 8.53
CA VAL A 232 15.11 1.15 7.87
C VAL A 232 16.31 1.84 7.24
N GLU A 233 17.47 1.21 7.33
CA GLU A 233 18.72 1.64 6.70
C GLU A 233 19.34 0.45 5.95
N ARG A 234 20.27 0.73 5.04
CA ARG A 234 21.06 -0.33 4.38
C ARG A 234 21.70 -1.28 5.39
N GLY A 235 21.62 -2.58 5.11
CA GLY A 235 22.12 -3.64 5.98
C GLY A 235 23.64 -3.66 6.18
N GLU A 236 24.42 -2.93 5.38
CA GLU A 236 25.88 -2.82 5.53
C GLU A 236 26.29 -2.18 6.86
N LEU A 237 25.38 -1.44 7.49
CA LEU A 237 25.59 -0.81 8.80
C LEU A 237 25.18 -1.73 9.96
N ALA A 238 24.54 -2.87 9.67
CA ALA A 238 24.03 -3.78 10.69
C ALA A 238 25.17 -4.51 11.41
N GLN A 239 25.05 -4.57 12.74
CA GLN A 239 25.98 -5.24 13.63
C GLN A 239 25.38 -6.55 14.17
N PRO A 240 26.20 -7.51 14.64
CA PRO A 240 25.69 -8.68 15.33
C PRO A 240 24.73 -8.29 16.47
N GLY A 241 23.56 -8.91 16.51
CA GLY A 241 22.47 -8.61 17.43
C GLY A 241 21.39 -7.69 16.85
N ASP A 242 21.68 -6.92 15.80
CA ASP A 242 20.69 -6.08 15.14
C ASP A 242 19.58 -6.92 14.50
N ILE A 243 18.37 -6.36 14.47
CA ILE A 243 17.25 -6.94 13.73
C ILE A 243 17.30 -6.42 12.30
N VAL A 244 17.18 -7.33 11.34
CA VAL A 244 17.15 -7.02 9.92
C VAL A 244 15.95 -7.67 9.24
N MET A 245 15.40 -7.01 8.23
CA MET A 245 14.57 -7.68 7.23
C MET A 245 15.49 -8.42 6.27
N SER A 246 15.52 -9.76 6.39
CA SER A 246 16.35 -10.61 5.54
C SER A 246 15.63 -11.04 4.26
N GLY A 247 14.30 -11.04 4.24
CA GLY A 247 13.51 -11.44 3.07
C GLY A 247 12.13 -10.80 3.07
N ILE A 248 11.62 -10.52 1.88
CA ILE A 248 10.23 -10.11 1.64
C ILE A 248 9.74 -10.81 0.38
N GLY A 249 8.50 -11.31 0.44
CA GLY A 249 7.84 -11.94 -0.68
C GLY A 249 6.45 -11.33 -0.88
N GLU A 250 6.05 -11.22 -2.14
CA GLU A 250 4.80 -10.60 -2.55
C GLU A 250 4.11 -11.50 -3.58
N SER A 251 2.79 -11.57 -3.54
CA SER A 251 2.02 -12.29 -4.56
C SER A 251 0.61 -11.72 -4.71
N SER A 252 -0.12 -12.23 -5.70
CA SER A 252 -1.57 -12.05 -5.83
C SER A 252 -2.28 -13.41 -5.78
N ASP A 253 -3.52 -13.46 -5.29
CA ASP A 253 -4.35 -14.68 -5.34
C ASP A 253 -5.01 -14.87 -6.71
N ALA A 254 -5.25 -13.80 -7.46
CA ALA A 254 -5.92 -13.82 -8.78
C ALA A 254 -7.26 -14.59 -8.80
N HIS A 255 -7.96 -14.66 -7.66
CA HIS A 255 -9.08 -15.59 -7.46
C HIS A 255 -10.43 -14.89 -7.29
N HIS A 256 -10.57 -14.07 -6.25
CA HIS A 256 -11.82 -13.38 -5.91
C HIS A 256 -11.52 -12.07 -5.19
N MET A 257 -12.45 -11.13 -5.26
CA MET A 257 -12.21 -9.77 -4.77
C MET A 257 -12.15 -9.71 -3.23
N SER A 258 -13.01 -10.47 -2.57
CA SER A 258 -13.14 -10.48 -1.11
C SER A 258 -12.73 -11.79 -0.43
N SER A 259 -12.24 -12.78 -1.18
CA SER A 259 -11.98 -14.11 -0.65
C SER A 259 -10.62 -14.61 -1.12
N PRO A 260 -9.81 -15.21 -0.23
CA PRO A 260 -8.49 -15.69 -0.61
C PRO A 260 -8.60 -16.91 -1.53
N HIS A 261 -7.48 -17.28 -2.17
CA HIS A 261 -7.41 -18.55 -2.89
C HIS A 261 -7.68 -19.71 -1.91
N PRO A 262 -8.64 -20.61 -2.17
CA PRO A 262 -9.11 -21.60 -1.19
C PRO A 262 -8.06 -22.64 -0.77
N GLU A 263 -7.02 -22.82 -1.59
CA GLU A 263 -5.86 -23.67 -1.30
C GLU A 263 -4.66 -22.92 -0.72
N GLY A 264 -4.80 -21.63 -0.37
CA GLY A 264 -3.72 -20.83 0.20
C GLY A 264 -2.54 -20.59 -0.74
N LEU A 265 -2.75 -20.66 -2.06
CA LEU A 265 -1.67 -20.66 -3.04
C LEU A 265 -0.91 -19.33 -3.07
N GLY A 266 -1.61 -18.19 -3.06
CA GLY A 266 -0.95 -16.88 -3.01
C GLY A 266 -0.17 -16.68 -1.71
N ALA A 267 -0.77 -17.00 -0.57
CA ALA A 267 -0.07 -17.01 0.73
C ALA A 267 1.22 -17.85 0.68
N LYS A 268 1.16 -19.07 0.12
CA LYS A 268 2.33 -19.92 -0.09
C LYS A 268 3.40 -19.27 -0.97
N LEU A 269 3.01 -18.66 -2.09
CA LEU A 269 3.94 -17.98 -3.00
C LEU A 269 4.66 -16.81 -2.31
N ALA A 270 3.92 -16.00 -1.55
CA ALA A 270 4.51 -14.89 -0.79
C ALA A 270 5.51 -15.40 0.27
N MET A 271 5.14 -16.42 1.05
CA MET A 271 6.04 -17.02 2.04
C MET A 271 7.29 -17.63 1.40
N GLN A 272 7.13 -18.38 0.31
CA GLN A 272 8.26 -18.99 -0.41
C GLN A 272 9.21 -17.92 -0.96
N ALA A 273 8.68 -16.87 -1.60
CA ALA A 273 9.51 -15.78 -2.12
C ALA A 273 10.29 -15.05 -0.99
N ALA A 274 9.69 -14.88 0.18
CA ALA A 274 10.35 -14.29 1.34
C ALA A 274 11.51 -15.19 1.85
N LEU A 275 11.29 -16.51 1.92
CA LEU A 275 12.32 -17.48 2.28
C LEU A 275 13.45 -17.54 1.26
N ASP A 276 13.12 -17.59 -0.03
CA ASP A 276 14.08 -17.62 -1.14
C ASP A 276 14.98 -16.39 -1.11
N MET A 277 14.38 -15.22 -0.89
CA MET A 277 15.12 -13.97 -0.78
C MET A 277 16.02 -13.93 0.46
N ALA A 278 15.58 -14.49 1.58
CA ALA A 278 16.37 -14.62 2.81
C ALA A 278 17.45 -15.73 2.73
N GLY A 279 17.39 -16.60 1.72
CA GLY A 279 18.25 -17.79 1.63
C GLY A 279 17.97 -18.83 2.72
N LEU A 280 16.73 -18.90 3.22
CA LEU A 280 16.31 -19.77 4.33
C LEU A 280 15.42 -20.91 3.84
N GLN A 281 15.33 -21.96 4.65
CA GLN A 281 14.38 -23.06 4.49
C GLN A 281 13.23 -22.91 5.50
N PRO A 282 12.06 -23.52 5.25
CA PRO A 282 10.92 -23.44 6.17
C PRO A 282 11.27 -23.83 7.62
N ARG A 283 12.12 -24.85 7.81
CA ARG A 283 12.58 -25.34 9.12
C ARG A 283 13.45 -24.34 9.89
N ASP A 284 13.96 -23.31 9.24
CA ASP A 284 14.81 -22.30 9.88
C ASP A 284 13.96 -21.20 10.55
N ILE A 285 12.66 -21.13 10.25
CA ILE A 285 11.74 -20.18 10.87
C ILE A 285 11.32 -20.68 12.26
N ASP A 286 11.55 -19.85 13.27
CA ASP A 286 11.30 -20.18 14.67
C ASP A 286 9.87 -19.89 15.11
N TYR A 287 9.20 -18.93 14.45
CA TYR A 287 7.84 -18.49 14.74
C TYR A 287 7.23 -17.80 13.51
N ILE A 288 5.95 -18.05 13.28
CA ILE A 288 5.14 -17.36 12.27
C ILE A 288 4.09 -16.49 12.96
N ASN A 289 4.14 -15.18 12.73
CA ASN A 289 3.02 -14.31 13.01
C ASN A 289 2.05 -14.38 11.82
N LEU A 290 0.93 -15.07 12.03
CA LEU A 290 -0.10 -15.29 11.03
C LEU A 290 -0.88 -14.01 10.75
N HIS A 291 -1.44 -13.93 9.55
CA HIS A 291 -2.47 -12.94 9.27
C HIS A 291 -3.70 -13.19 10.17
N GLY A 292 -4.15 -14.44 10.33
CA GLY A 292 -5.11 -14.93 11.33
C GLY A 292 -6.19 -13.93 11.71
N THR A 293 -7.15 -13.73 10.81
CA THR A 293 -8.22 -12.73 10.98
C THR A 293 -9.36 -13.19 11.85
N SER A 294 -9.37 -14.46 12.30
CA SER A 294 -10.53 -15.03 13.01
C SER A 294 -11.75 -15.19 12.11
N THR A 295 -11.57 -15.16 10.79
CA THR A 295 -12.62 -15.47 9.82
C THR A 295 -12.44 -16.92 9.34
N PRO A 296 -13.52 -17.73 9.25
CA PRO A 296 -13.37 -19.13 8.91
C PRO A 296 -12.64 -19.40 7.59
N SER A 297 -12.93 -18.61 6.56
CA SER A 297 -12.32 -18.77 5.22
C SER A 297 -10.84 -18.39 5.19
N ASN A 298 -10.45 -17.28 5.81
CA ASN A 298 -9.08 -16.80 5.73
C ASN A 298 -8.16 -17.65 6.59
N ASP A 299 -8.57 -17.95 7.82
CA ASP A 299 -7.77 -18.80 8.71
C ASP A 299 -7.57 -20.19 8.09
N ALA A 300 -8.59 -20.75 7.41
CA ALA A 300 -8.45 -22.03 6.70
C ALA A 300 -7.54 -21.97 5.47
N ALA A 301 -7.62 -20.89 4.68
CA ALA A 301 -6.76 -20.72 3.52
C ALA A 301 -5.29 -20.48 3.94
N GLU A 302 -5.06 -19.66 4.96
CA GLU A 302 -3.74 -19.44 5.54
C GLU A 302 -3.18 -20.73 6.14
N ASP A 303 -3.97 -21.50 6.90
CA ASP A 303 -3.55 -22.78 7.46
C ASP A 303 -3.04 -23.73 6.37
N LYS A 304 -3.78 -23.87 5.26
CA LYS A 304 -3.32 -24.68 4.13
C LYS A 304 -2.02 -24.16 3.53
N GLY A 305 -1.91 -22.84 3.34
CA GLY A 305 -0.70 -22.21 2.83
C GLY A 305 0.52 -22.52 3.71
N VAL A 306 0.37 -22.31 5.02
CA VAL A 306 1.41 -22.56 6.04
C VAL A 306 1.73 -24.04 6.11
N ALA A 307 0.75 -24.91 6.29
CA ALA A 307 0.95 -26.36 6.41
C ALA A 307 1.61 -26.97 5.16
N SER A 308 1.30 -26.44 3.97
CA SER A 308 1.91 -26.92 2.72
C SER A 308 3.40 -26.60 2.59
N LEU A 309 3.91 -25.63 3.35
CA LEU A 309 5.29 -25.14 3.27
C LEU A 309 6.10 -25.51 4.53
N PHE A 310 5.51 -25.32 5.72
CA PHE A 310 6.13 -25.52 7.03
C PHE A 310 5.72 -26.82 7.72
N GLY A 311 4.70 -27.51 7.22
CA GLY A 311 4.06 -28.61 7.95
C GLY A 311 3.35 -28.10 9.21
N SER A 312 3.27 -28.95 10.24
CA SER A 312 2.54 -28.69 11.50
C SER A 312 3.45 -28.49 12.70
N GLN A 313 4.71 -28.11 12.50
CA GLN A 313 5.72 -28.05 13.57
C GLN A 313 6.10 -26.62 13.97
N THR A 314 6.18 -25.71 13.00
CA THR A 314 6.60 -24.32 13.24
C THR A 314 5.56 -23.61 14.10
N PRO A 315 5.92 -23.14 15.31
CA PRO A 315 5.01 -22.40 16.18
C PRO A 315 4.45 -21.16 15.48
N CYS A 316 3.16 -20.90 15.67
CA CYS A 316 2.53 -19.73 15.08
C CYS A 316 1.45 -19.14 16.00
N SER A 317 1.18 -17.84 15.88
CA SER A 317 -0.01 -17.23 16.47
C SER A 317 -0.42 -15.99 15.67
N SER A 318 -1.55 -15.36 16.02
CA SER A 318 -1.96 -14.08 15.43
C SER A 318 -2.04 -12.98 16.48
N THR A 319 -1.51 -11.81 16.13
CA THR A 319 -1.56 -10.61 16.97
C THR A 319 -2.93 -9.94 16.98
N LYS A 320 -3.85 -10.31 16.09
CA LYS A 320 -5.17 -9.67 15.98
C LYS A 320 -6.02 -9.88 17.22
N GLY A 321 -5.88 -11.01 17.94
CA GLY A 321 -6.52 -11.20 19.25
C GLY A 321 -6.08 -10.17 20.31
N HIS A 322 -4.89 -9.57 20.15
CA HIS A 322 -4.40 -8.51 21.02
C HIS A 322 -4.91 -7.13 20.57
N THR A 323 -4.71 -6.77 19.30
CA THR A 323 -4.88 -5.39 18.80
C THR A 323 -6.20 -5.15 18.07
N GLY A 324 -6.90 -6.21 17.68
CA GLY A 324 -7.83 -6.19 16.56
C GLY A 324 -7.11 -6.16 15.21
N HIS A 325 -7.89 -6.18 14.14
CA HIS A 325 -7.39 -5.99 12.80
C HIS A 325 -7.15 -4.50 12.53
N THR A 326 -5.89 -4.07 12.55
CA THR A 326 -5.47 -2.67 12.39
C THR A 326 -5.34 -2.23 10.92
N LEU A 327 -6.20 -2.79 10.06
CA LEU A 327 -6.34 -2.42 8.65
C LEU A 327 -4.98 -2.34 7.90
N GLY A 328 -4.71 -1.24 7.21
CA GLY A 328 -3.47 -0.99 6.47
C GLY A 328 -2.23 -0.84 7.36
N ALA A 329 -2.37 -0.63 8.67
CA ALA A 329 -1.26 -0.61 9.63
C ALA A 329 -0.83 -2.01 10.10
N ALA A 330 -1.59 -3.07 9.78
CA ALA A 330 -1.37 -4.43 10.28
C ALA A 330 0.06 -4.95 10.05
N GLY A 331 0.59 -4.87 8.83
CA GLY A 331 1.94 -5.33 8.52
C GLY A 331 3.04 -4.65 9.35
N GLY A 332 2.93 -3.34 9.58
CA GLY A 332 3.86 -2.61 10.44
C GLY A 332 3.78 -3.05 11.91
N VAL A 333 2.57 -3.24 12.44
CA VAL A 333 2.34 -3.77 13.81
C VAL A 333 2.95 -5.17 13.95
N GLU A 334 2.70 -6.03 12.97
CA GLU A 334 3.16 -7.41 12.94
C GLU A 334 4.70 -7.50 12.86
N VAL A 335 5.35 -6.61 12.10
CA VAL A 335 6.83 -6.47 12.05
C VAL A 335 7.39 -6.04 13.40
N VAL A 336 6.80 -5.03 14.06
CA VAL A 336 7.26 -4.58 15.39
C VAL A 336 7.15 -5.71 16.41
N ILE A 337 6.05 -6.47 16.40
CA ILE A 337 5.85 -7.58 17.33
C ILE A 337 6.86 -8.72 17.04
N CYS A 338 7.13 -9.04 15.77
CA CYS A 338 8.16 -10.00 15.41
C CYS A 338 9.56 -9.53 15.85
N ALA A 339 9.87 -8.24 15.74
CA ALA A 339 11.12 -7.67 16.23
C ALA A 339 11.24 -7.77 17.77
N LEU A 340 10.15 -7.57 18.51
CA LEU A 340 10.10 -7.81 19.96
C LEU A 340 10.29 -9.29 20.31
N ALA A 341 9.65 -10.21 19.57
CA ALA A 341 9.82 -11.65 19.75
C ALA A 341 11.28 -12.08 19.54
N LEU A 342 11.94 -11.59 18.49
CA LEU A 342 13.36 -11.78 18.26
C LEU A 342 14.20 -11.19 19.40
N THR A 343 13.96 -9.93 19.77
CA THR A 343 14.77 -9.22 20.78
C THR A 343 14.68 -9.84 22.16
N HIS A 344 13.52 -10.38 22.53
CA HIS A 344 13.25 -10.94 23.85
C HIS A 344 13.20 -12.47 23.90
N ASP A 345 13.55 -13.15 22.82
CA ASP A 345 13.65 -14.62 22.74
C ASP A 345 12.39 -15.34 23.26
N PHE A 346 11.24 -15.00 22.67
CA PHE A 346 9.99 -15.72 22.93
C PHE A 346 9.06 -15.70 21.71
N ALA A 347 8.23 -16.73 21.57
CA ALA A 347 7.11 -16.78 20.64
C ALA A 347 5.83 -16.34 21.37
N PRO A 348 5.13 -15.27 20.90
CA PRO A 348 3.86 -14.87 21.48
C PRO A 348 2.77 -15.94 21.30
N GLY A 349 1.98 -16.16 22.35
CA GLY A 349 0.75 -16.95 22.30
C GLY A 349 -0.44 -16.11 21.83
N GLY A 350 -1.37 -16.73 21.12
CA GLY A 350 -2.61 -16.09 20.70
C GLY A 350 -3.50 -15.70 21.90
N VAL A 351 -4.36 -14.72 21.66
CA VAL A 351 -5.37 -14.26 22.64
C VAL A 351 -6.76 -14.47 22.06
N GLY A 352 -7.71 -14.84 22.93
CA GLY A 352 -9.11 -15.11 22.55
C GLY A 352 -9.39 -16.58 22.22
N THR A 353 -8.41 -17.29 21.67
CA THR A 353 -8.49 -18.73 21.35
C THR A 353 -8.51 -19.57 22.62
N ARG A 354 -9.53 -20.42 22.77
CA ARG A 354 -9.71 -21.37 23.88
C ARG A 354 -9.58 -22.81 23.40
N GLU A 355 -10.16 -23.11 22.26
CA GLU A 355 -10.12 -24.43 21.62
C GLU A 355 -9.75 -24.24 20.16
N ILE A 356 -8.60 -24.78 19.75
CA ILE A 356 -8.15 -24.72 18.36
C ILE A 356 -9.12 -25.53 17.50
N ASP A 357 -9.57 -24.97 16.37
CA ASP A 357 -10.39 -25.68 15.41
C ASP A 357 -9.67 -26.96 14.93
N PRO A 358 -10.23 -28.16 15.17
CA PRO A 358 -9.57 -29.43 14.82
C PRO A 358 -9.41 -29.64 13.30
N LYS A 359 -10.01 -28.77 12.47
CA LYS A 359 -9.80 -28.76 11.01
C LYS A 359 -8.52 -28.03 10.59
N LEU A 360 -7.96 -27.20 11.46
CA LEU A 360 -6.72 -26.47 11.20
C LEU A 360 -5.53 -27.28 11.73
N THR A 361 -4.40 -27.20 11.04
CA THR A 361 -3.26 -28.12 11.22
C THR A 361 -1.97 -27.44 11.67
N SER A 362 -1.88 -26.12 11.55
CA SER A 362 -0.73 -25.33 11.99
C SER A 362 -0.58 -25.37 13.51
N HIS A 363 0.65 -25.25 14.00
CA HIS A 363 0.97 -25.32 15.43
C HIS A 363 0.65 -23.99 16.13
N TYR A 364 -0.64 -23.71 16.31
CA TYR A 364 -1.11 -22.46 16.92
C TYR A 364 -0.86 -22.43 18.43
N LEU A 365 -0.14 -21.42 18.90
CA LEU A 365 0.23 -21.26 20.31
C LEU A 365 -0.90 -20.63 21.12
N LEU A 366 -1.32 -21.30 22.20
CA LEU A 366 -2.26 -20.75 23.20
C LEU A 366 -1.57 -20.03 24.36
N ALA A 367 -0.26 -20.23 24.52
CA ALA A 367 0.55 -19.62 25.56
C ALA A 367 1.88 -19.15 24.98
N ASN A 368 2.48 -18.15 25.61
CA ASN A 368 3.82 -17.70 25.25
C ASN A 368 4.85 -18.84 25.45
N GLU A 369 5.75 -19.02 24.49
CA GLU A 369 6.87 -19.96 24.61
C GLU A 369 8.21 -19.20 24.68
N ALA A 370 8.94 -19.35 25.79
CA ALA A 370 10.28 -18.80 25.91
C ALA A 370 11.29 -19.70 25.16
N LYS A 371 11.91 -19.16 24.11
CA LYS A 371 12.89 -19.89 23.29
C LYS A 371 13.82 -18.91 22.58
N PRO A 372 15.10 -19.25 22.35
CA PRO A 372 15.95 -18.47 21.47
C PRO A 372 15.30 -18.29 20.11
N MET A 373 15.28 -17.04 19.63
CA MET A 373 14.66 -16.65 18.36
C MET A 373 15.73 -16.10 17.42
N ARG A 374 15.80 -16.66 16.21
CA ARG A 374 16.69 -16.22 15.13
C ARG A 374 15.94 -15.69 13.94
N HIS A 375 14.88 -16.37 13.53
CA HIS A 375 14.10 -16.00 12.35
C HIS A 375 12.60 -16.04 12.65
N THR A 376 11.91 -14.95 12.33
CA THR A 376 10.44 -14.88 12.39
C THR A 376 9.90 -14.58 11.01
N LEU A 377 8.73 -15.12 10.69
CA LEU A 377 8.00 -14.78 9.48
C LEU A 377 6.68 -14.09 9.84
N SER A 378 6.37 -12.98 9.17
CA SER A 378 5.15 -12.20 9.35
C SER A 378 4.30 -12.26 8.09
N ASN A 379 3.02 -12.62 8.21
CA ASN A 379 2.08 -12.72 7.10
C ASN A 379 1.03 -11.59 7.14
N SER A 380 0.88 -10.88 6.01
CA SER A 380 -0.17 -9.88 5.83
C SER A 380 -0.88 -10.09 4.48
N PHE A 381 -2.16 -10.44 4.52
CA PHE A 381 -2.94 -10.81 3.32
C PHE A 381 -4.15 -9.88 3.17
N GLY A 382 -4.19 -9.11 2.07
CA GLY A 382 -5.21 -8.09 1.83
C GLY A 382 -6.33 -8.54 0.90
N PHE A 383 -7.50 -7.88 1.00
CA PHE A 383 -8.48 -7.84 -0.09
C PHE A 383 -7.80 -7.44 -1.40
N GLY A 384 -8.32 -7.91 -2.54
CA GLY A 384 -7.52 -7.90 -3.77
C GLY A 384 -6.76 -9.19 -4.00
N GLY A 385 -6.63 -10.03 -2.97
CA GLY A 385 -5.71 -11.15 -2.99
C GLY A 385 -4.25 -10.70 -2.88
N SER A 386 -3.98 -9.48 -2.39
CA SER A 386 -2.62 -8.95 -2.31
C SER A 386 -1.91 -9.49 -1.07
N ASN A 387 -0.93 -10.36 -1.27
CA ASN A 387 -0.25 -11.05 -0.19
C ASN A 387 1.17 -10.53 -0.01
N SER A 388 1.61 -10.40 1.23
CA SER A 388 3.00 -10.11 1.58
C SER A 388 3.44 -10.93 2.80
N SER A 389 4.66 -11.44 2.73
CA SER A 389 5.32 -12.13 3.84
C SER A 389 6.71 -11.55 4.07
N ILE A 390 7.06 -11.29 5.32
CA ILE A 390 8.34 -10.68 5.70
C ILE A 390 9.09 -11.62 6.63
N VAL A 391 10.36 -11.89 6.31
CA VAL A 391 11.29 -12.57 7.22
C VAL A 391 12.14 -11.53 7.94
N LEU A 392 12.04 -11.51 9.26
CA LEU A 392 12.96 -10.78 10.12
C LEU A 392 13.96 -11.74 10.74
N SER A 393 15.21 -11.29 10.86
CA SER A 393 16.31 -12.07 11.39
C SER A 393 17.09 -11.28 12.43
N LYS A 394 17.54 -11.97 13.49
CA LYS A 394 18.58 -11.46 14.40
C LYS A 394 19.95 -11.75 13.78
N LEU A 395 20.70 -10.70 13.43
CA LEU A 395 21.96 -10.83 12.72
C LEU A 395 23.04 -11.48 13.61
N LEU A 396 23.70 -12.55 13.15
CA LEU A 396 24.72 -13.27 13.95
C LEU A 396 26.16 -12.84 13.63
N ALA A 397 26.39 -12.37 12.41
CA ALA A 397 27.66 -11.86 11.92
C ALA A 397 27.37 -10.68 10.99
N PRO A 398 28.28 -9.69 10.86
CA PRO A 398 28.08 -8.59 9.93
C PRO A 398 27.73 -9.12 8.54
N ALA A 399 26.74 -8.52 7.88
CA ALA A 399 26.41 -8.89 6.52
C ALA A 399 27.64 -8.63 5.63
N GLU A 400 27.98 -9.57 4.75
CA GLU A 400 29.01 -9.33 3.73
C GLU A 400 28.52 -8.18 2.83
N SER A 401 29.18 -7.02 2.92
CA SER A 401 28.89 -5.88 2.05
C SER A 401 29.37 -6.21 0.64
N LYS A 402 28.41 -6.28 -0.29
CA LYS A 402 28.67 -6.03 -1.70
C LYS A 402 28.15 -4.64 -2.00
N ALA A 403 29.01 -3.64 -1.87
CA ALA A 403 28.69 -2.28 -2.29
C ALA A 403 28.08 -2.32 -3.70
N HIS A 404 26.80 -1.97 -3.80
CA HIS A 404 26.20 -1.74 -5.11
C HIS A 404 26.64 -0.33 -5.51
N PRO A 405 27.28 -0.18 -6.69
CA PRO A 405 27.58 1.16 -7.17
C PRO A 405 26.26 1.92 -7.23
N ALA A 406 26.22 3.12 -6.64
CA ALA A 406 25.08 4.01 -6.78
C ALA A 406 24.80 4.15 -8.29
N GLN A 407 23.59 3.76 -8.71
CA GLN A 407 23.20 3.99 -10.09
C GLN A 407 22.77 5.44 -10.20
N ASP A 408 23.48 6.21 -11.02
CA ASP A 408 23.12 7.61 -11.27
C ASP A 408 21.76 7.75 -11.98
N ALA A 409 21.24 6.66 -12.57
CA ALA A 409 19.94 6.57 -13.21
C ALA A 409 19.40 5.13 -13.23
N LEU A 410 18.08 4.98 -13.12
CA LEU A 410 17.40 3.73 -13.46
C LEU A 410 17.33 3.58 -14.98
N GLN A 411 17.81 2.45 -15.51
CA GLN A 411 17.77 2.16 -16.95
C GLN A 411 16.67 1.14 -17.22
N VAL A 412 15.68 1.50 -18.04
CA VAL A 412 14.58 0.62 -18.45
C VAL A 412 14.16 0.88 -19.89
N GLY A 413 13.77 -0.17 -20.60
CA GLY A 413 13.12 -0.07 -21.90
C GLY A 413 11.61 0.13 -21.76
N VAL A 414 10.98 0.75 -22.75
CA VAL A 414 9.51 0.86 -22.87
C VAL A 414 9.04 -0.01 -24.02
N ALA A 415 8.45 -1.17 -23.72
CA ALA A 415 8.00 -2.12 -24.74
C ALA A 415 6.56 -1.89 -25.22
N GLY A 416 5.75 -1.17 -24.44
CA GLY A 416 4.36 -0.89 -24.78
C GLY A 416 3.79 0.26 -23.97
N VAL A 417 2.83 0.96 -24.56
CA VAL A 417 2.14 2.11 -23.99
C VAL A 417 0.64 1.93 -24.19
N GLY A 418 -0.14 2.30 -23.17
CA GLY A 418 -1.59 2.46 -23.29
C GLY A 418 -1.96 3.86 -22.84
N LEU A 419 -2.83 4.55 -23.60
CA LEU A 419 -3.27 5.90 -23.25
C LEU A 419 -4.75 6.08 -23.56
N TYR A 420 -5.54 6.33 -22.52
CA TYR A 420 -6.97 6.59 -22.62
C TYR A 420 -7.33 7.86 -21.86
N GLY A 421 -8.16 8.71 -22.47
CA GLY A 421 -8.58 10.00 -21.95
C GLY A 421 -9.53 10.71 -22.92
N PRO A 422 -9.99 11.93 -22.64
CA PRO A 422 -10.79 12.69 -23.59
C PRO A 422 -10.02 12.90 -24.89
N GLY A 423 -10.53 12.43 -26.04
CA GLY A 423 -9.81 12.49 -27.32
C GLY A 423 -8.65 11.50 -27.48
N LEU A 424 -8.34 10.69 -26.47
CA LEU A 424 -7.26 9.71 -26.47
C LEU A 424 -7.89 8.31 -26.30
N ASN A 425 -7.89 7.49 -27.36
CA ASN A 425 -8.63 6.22 -27.40
C ASN A 425 -7.71 5.05 -27.73
N GLY A 426 -6.68 4.84 -26.91
CA GLY A 426 -5.62 3.86 -27.14
C GLY A 426 -4.38 4.49 -27.79
N TRP A 427 -3.24 3.81 -27.64
CA TRP A 427 -1.94 4.36 -27.99
C TRP A 427 -1.78 4.65 -29.47
N GLU A 428 -2.31 3.81 -30.37
CA GLU A 428 -2.21 4.04 -31.82
C GLU A 428 -2.83 5.40 -32.23
N ALA A 429 -4.04 5.69 -31.73
CA ALA A 429 -4.73 6.95 -31.99
C ALA A 429 -4.05 8.12 -31.26
N ALA A 430 -3.67 7.91 -29.99
CA ALA A 430 -2.97 8.92 -29.20
C ALA A 430 -1.61 9.30 -29.80
N GLN A 431 -0.85 8.33 -30.29
CA GLN A 431 0.45 8.54 -30.93
C GLN A 431 0.30 9.41 -32.17
N ALA A 432 -0.67 9.12 -33.04
CA ALA A 432 -0.92 9.93 -34.23
C ALA A 432 -1.26 11.38 -33.88
N LEU A 433 -2.06 11.58 -32.84
CA LEU A 433 -2.45 12.91 -32.36
C LEU A 433 -1.27 13.65 -31.72
N LEU A 434 -0.54 13.02 -30.81
CA LEU A 434 0.60 13.62 -30.10
C LEU A 434 1.78 13.89 -31.03
N ALA A 435 1.95 13.09 -32.08
CA ALA A 435 2.95 13.35 -33.12
C ALA A 435 2.53 14.47 -34.09
N SER A 436 1.24 14.78 -34.17
CA SER A 436 0.74 15.89 -34.98
C SER A 436 0.98 17.24 -34.29
N ASN A 437 1.08 18.31 -35.08
CA ASN A 437 1.05 19.69 -34.58
C ASN A 437 -0.38 20.26 -34.61
N ALA A 438 -1.42 19.41 -34.70
CA ALA A 438 -2.80 19.85 -34.73
C ALA A 438 -3.26 20.27 -33.32
N PRO A 439 -4.13 21.28 -33.18
CA PRO A 439 -4.72 21.64 -31.89
C PRO A 439 -5.45 20.45 -31.27
N PHE A 440 -5.30 20.26 -29.96
CA PHE A 440 -5.97 19.18 -29.26
C PHE A 440 -7.42 19.54 -28.90
N GLU A 441 -8.36 18.70 -29.34
CA GLU A 441 -9.79 18.84 -29.05
C GLU A 441 -10.25 17.79 -28.02
N LEU A 442 -10.93 18.26 -26.97
CA LEU A 442 -11.53 17.38 -25.97
C LEU A 442 -12.80 16.73 -26.54
N THR A 443 -12.80 15.39 -26.57
CA THR A 443 -14.00 14.59 -26.87
C THR A 443 -14.26 13.61 -25.74
N PRO A 444 -15.50 13.11 -25.54
CA PRO A 444 -15.80 12.19 -24.45
C PRO A 444 -14.91 10.93 -24.46
N LEU A 445 -14.47 10.51 -23.27
CA LEU A 445 -13.72 9.26 -23.10
C LEU A 445 -14.54 8.06 -23.62
N THR A 446 -13.93 7.25 -24.48
CA THR A 446 -14.50 5.99 -24.94
C THR A 446 -13.60 4.84 -24.51
N LEU A 447 -14.18 3.87 -23.79
CA LEU A 447 -13.45 2.69 -23.31
C LEU A 447 -13.95 1.42 -24.01
N PRO A 448 -13.06 0.48 -24.35
CA PRO A 448 -13.47 -0.85 -24.78
C PRO A 448 -14.19 -1.59 -23.63
N PRO A 449 -15.06 -2.57 -23.94
CA PRO A 449 -15.63 -3.43 -22.91
C PRO A 449 -14.53 -4.22 -22.20
N ALA A 450 -14.62 -4.35 -20.88
CA ALA A 450 -13.70 -5.17 -20.07
C ALA A 450 -14.02 -6.66 -20.21
N GLU A 451 -13.80 -7.23 -21.40
CA GLU A 451 -14.21 -8.59 -21.76
C GLU A 451 -13.45 -9.69 -21.01
N ALA A 452 -12.22 -9.40 -20.57
CA ALA A 452 -11.42 -10.31 -19.76
C ALA A 452 -12.03 -10.59 -18.38
N LEU A 453 -12.89 -9.69 -17.87
CA LEU A 453 -13.59 -9.94 -16.62
C LEU A 453 -14.75 -10.92 -16.80
N PRO A 454 -14.97 -11.83 -15.82
CA PRO A 454 -16.17 -12.66 -15.78
C PRO A 454 -17.45 -11.80 -15.91
N PRO A 455 -18.51 -12.28 -16.58
CA PRO A 455 -19.71 -11.47 -16.83
C PRO A 455 -20.38 -10.88 -15.58
N ALA A 456 -20.30 -11.57 -14.44
CA ALA A 456 -20.83 -11.09 -13.17
C ALA A 456 -20.04 -9.89 -12.64
N GLU A 457 -18.70 -9.98 -12.66
CA GLU A 457 -17.81 -8.91 -12.23
C GLU A 457 -17.89 -7.71 -13.18
N ARG A 458 -17.89 -7.95 -14.49
CA ARG A 458 -17.96 -6.90 -15.52
C ARG A 458 -19.16 -5.95 -15.35
N ARG A 459 -20.27 -6.43 -14.80
CA ARG A 459 -21.49 -5.63 -14.52
C ARG A 459 -21.38 -4.76 -13.28
N ARG A 460 -20.43 -5.04 -12.39
CA ARG A 460 -20.28 -4.43 -11.06
C ARG A 460 -19.12 -3.44 -10.97
N VAL A 461 -18.23 -3.42 -11.95
CA VAL A 461 -17.04 -2.57 -11.95
C VAL A 461 -17.30 -1.15 -12.48
N GLY A 462 -16.70 -0.17 -11.79
CA GLY A 462 -16.77 1.26 -12.11
C GLY A 462 -15.79 1.72 -13.19
N LEU A 463 -15.73 3.03 -13.41
CA LEU A 463 -14.85 3.66 -14.39
C LEU A 463 -13.35 3.40 -14.13
N PRO A 464 -12.80 3.51 -12.91
CA PRO A 464 -11.36 3.31 -12.68
C PRO A 464 -10.88 1.91 -13.08
N ILE A 465 -11.67 0.89 -12.74
CA ILE A 465 -11.36 -0.51 -13.10
C ILE A 465 -11.39 -0.68 -14.62
N LYS A 466 -12.44 -0.19 -15.30
CA LYS A 466 -12.53 -0.27 -16.78
C LYS A 466 -11.38 0.46 -17.46
N LEU A 467 -11.03 1.65 -16.96
CA LEU A 467 -9.94 2.45 -17.48
C LEU A 467 -8.59 1.73 -17.30
N SER A 468 -8.33 1.17 -16.12
CA SER A 468 -7.12 0.38 -15.85
C SER A 468 -6.99 -0.86 -16.75
N MET A 469 -8.10 -1.56 -17.03
CA MET A 469 -8.11 -2.67 -17.99
C MET A 469 -7.75 -2.18 -19.40
N ALA A 470 -8.38 -1.09 -19.85
CA ALA A 470 -8.17 -0.56 -21.20
C ALA A 470 -6.71 -0.18 -21.44
N ILE A 471 -6.11 0.62 -20.54
CA ILE A 471 -4.71 1.06 -20.68
C ILE A 471 -3.76 -0.14 -20.58
N GLY A 472 -4.00 -1.08 -19.66
CA GLY A 472 -3.12 -2.23 -19.45
C GLY A 472 -3.13 -3.20 -20.62
N PHE A 473 -4.30 -3.58 -21.12
CA PHE A 473 -4.41 -4.48 -22.27
C PHE A 473 -3.88 -3.85 -23.56
N ASP A 474 -4.02 -2.54 -23.73
CA ASP A 474 -3.46 -1.83 -24.89
C ASP A 474 -1.92 -1.85 -24.89
N ALA A 475 -1.30 -1.53 -23.74
CA ALA A 475 0.16 -1.62 -23.58
C ALA A 475 0.70 -3.03 -23.79
N ILE A 476 0.04 -4.04 -23.21
CA ILE A 476 0.44 -5.45 -23.37
C ILE A 476 0.28 -5.93 -24.81
N LYS A 477 -0.84 -5.57 -25.46
CA LYS A 477 -1.10 -5.93 -26.85
C LYS A 477 -0.02 -5.37 -27.78
N GLN A 478 0.39 -4.11 -27.54
CA GLN A 478 1.47 -3.49 -28.31
C GLN A 478 2.80 -4.23 -28.13
N ALA A 479 3.13 -4.61 -26.90
CA ALA A 479 4.38 -5.30 -26.59
C ALA A 479 4.39 -6.79 -26.99
N GLY A 480 3.22 -7.41 -27.14
CA GLY A 480 3.08 -8.83 -27.43
C GLY A 480 3.53 -9.74 -26.28
N VAL A 481 3.23 -9.35 -25.03
CA VAL A 481 3.59 -10.10 -23.82
C VAL A 481 2.38 -10.80 -23.19
N ASP A 482 2.62 -11.83 -22.37
CA ASP A 482 1.57 -12.52 -21.63
C ASP A 482 1.31 -11.80 -20.29
N ALA A 483 0.06 -11.38 -20.07
CA ALA A 483 -0.36 -10.69 -18.86
C ALA A 483 -0.28 -11.57 -17.59
N SER A 484 -0.35 -12.90 -17.73
CA SER A 484 -0.43 -13.84 -16.59
C SER A 484 0.85 -13.93 -15.74
N GLN A 485 1.95 -13.37 -16.23
CA GLN A 485 3.28 -13.43 -15.60
C GLN A 485 3.84 -12.05 -15.21
N LEU A 486 3.07 -10.97 -15.41
CA LEU A 486 3.58 -9.62 -15.23
C LEU A 486 3.33 -9.12 -13.81
N ALA A 487 4.41 -8.75 -13.13
CA ALA A 487 4.31 -7.86 -12.00
C ALA A 487 3.72 -6.50 -12.43
N SER A 488 3.01 -5.85 -11.52
CA SER A 488 2.30 -4.61 -11.83
C SER A 488 2.37 -3.58 -10.71
N VAL A 489 2.46 -2.32 -11.12
CA VAL A 489 2.33 -1.16 -10.24
C VAL A 489 1.12 -0.36 -10.71
N PHE A 490 0.10 -0.30 -9.86
CA PHE A 490 -1.06 0.56 -10.02
C PHE A 490 -0.81 1.85 -9.24
N SER A 491 -1.11 2.99 -9.84
CA SER A 491 -1.03 4.27 -9.15
C SER A 491 -2.23 5.16 -9.48
N SER A 492 -2.85 5.73 -8.45
CA SER A 492 -3.96 6.67 -8.62
C SER A 492 -4.08 7.61 -7.42
N THR A 493 -4.55 8.84 -7.64
CA THR A 493 -4.71 9.82 -6.55
C THR A 493 -5.87 9.48 -5.60
N GLY A 494 -6.86 8.70 -6.06
CA GLY A 494 -8.12 8.52 -5.33
C GLY A 494 -8.80 7.15 -5.46
N GLY A 495 -8.25 6.20 -6.24
CA GLY A 495 -8.87 4.90 -6.44
C GLY A 495 -10.24 5.00 -7.12
N ASP A 496 -11.31 4.53 -6.45
CA ASP A 496 -12.69 4.63 -6.91
C ASP A 496 -13.46 5.73 -6.16
N CYS A 497 -13.40 6.93 -6.74
CA CYS A 497 -13.99 8.14 -6.19
C CYS A 497 -15.52 8.07 -6.07
N ASP A 498 -16.21 7.40 -6.99
CA ASP A 498 -17.67 7.26 -6.99
C ASP A 498 -18.15 6.39 -5.82
N ASN A 499 -17.49 5.24 -5.61
CA ASN A 499 -17.84 4.34 -4.51
C ASN A 499 -17.46 4.94 -3.16
N CYS A 500 -16.32 5.63 -3.05
CA CYS A 500 -15.95 6.39 -1.86
C CYS A 500 -17.02 7.45 -1.51
N HIS A 501 -17.42 8.28 -2.49
CA HIS A 501 -18.46 9.29 -2.32
C HIS A 501 -19.80 8.69 -1.87
N ALA A 502 -20.27 7.64 -2.54
CA ALA A 502 -21.54 7.01 -2.21
C ALA A 502 -21.56 6.41 -0.79
N ILE A 503 -20.43 5.88 -0.32
CA ILE A 503 -20.30 5.38 1.06
C ILE A 503 -20.39 6.54 2.06
N LEU A 504 -19.73 7.67 1.79
CA LEU A 504 -19.80 8.86 2.65
C LEU A 504 -21.22 9.41 2.76
N GLU A 505 -21.98 9.43 1.67
CA GLU A 505 -23.41 9.82 1.68
C GLU A 505 -24.26 8.87 2.53
N VAL A 506 -24.10 7.55 2.35
CA VAL A 506 -24.84 6.54 3.11
C VAL A 506 -24.55 6.66 4.59
N LEU A 507 -23.28 6.79 4.98
CA LEU A 507 -22.84 6.91 6.37
C LEU A 507 -23.24 8.24 7.03
N ALA A 508 -23.54 9.26 6.22
CA ALA A 508 -24.08 10.52 6.72
C ALA A 508 -25.60 10.47 6.96
N SER A 509 -26.28 9.47 6.40
CA SER A 509 -27.72 9.28 6.60
C SER A 509 -28.05 8.44 7.84
N ASP A 510 -29.33 8.38 8.21
CA ASP A 510 -29.83 7.52 9.28
C ASP A 510 -29.78 6.03 8.88
N ASP A 511 -29.84 5.71 7.58
CA ASP A 511 -29.73 4.35 7.04
C ASP A 511 -28.31 4.06 6.58
N ARG A 512 -27.51 3.46 7.47
CA ARG A 512 -26.09 3.18 7.25
C ARG A 512 -25.84 1.83 6.56
N SER A 513 -26.75 1.39 5.70
CA SER A 513 -26.63 0.14 4.95
C SER A 513 -25.62 0.24 3.79
N VAL A 514 -24.33 0.10 4.13
CA VAL A 514 -23.25 0.06 3.13
C VAL A 514 -23.42 -1.16 2.22
N SER A 515 -23.32 -0.95 0.91
CA SER A 515 -23.36 -2.03 -0.07
C SER A 515 -22.05 -2.85 -0.04
N PRO A 516 -22.14 -4.19 0.07
CA PRO A 516 -20.96 -5.08 0.05
C PRO A 516 -20.08 -4.87 -1.19
N THR A 517 -20.73 -4.67 -2.35
CA THR A 517 -20.05 -4.46 -3.63
C THR A 517 -19.36 -3.11 -3.71
N ARG A 518 -20.03 -2.05 -3.24
CA ARG A 518 -19.43 -0.72 -3.22
C ARG A 518 -18.25 -0.68 -2.25
N PHE A 519 -18.35 -1.34 -1.10
CA PHE A 519 -17.28 -1.35 -0.12
C PHE A 519 -15.98 -1.95 -0.68
N HIS A 520 -16.01 -3.17 -1.22
CA HIS A 520 -14.77 -3.73 -1.76
C HIS A 520 -14.26 -3.00 -3.01
N ASN A 521 -15.14 -2.38 -3.80
CA ASN A 521 -14.71 -1.53 -4.93
C ASN A 521 -14.17 -0.16 -4.50
N SER A 522 -14.52 0.32 -3.31
CA SER A 522 -13.99 1.59 -2.76
C SER A 522 -12.56 1.47 -2.26
N VAL A 523 -12.06 0.24 -2.04
CA VAL A 523 -10.68 0.02 -1.63
C VAL A 523 -9.75 0.37 -2.79
N HIS A 524 -8.71 1.14 -2.52
CA HIS A 524 -7.84 1.73 -3.54
C HIS A 524 -7.23 0.71 -4.52
N ASN A 525 -6.92 -0.51 -4.04
CA ASN A 525 -6.39 -1.59 -4.86
C ASN A 525 -7.44 -2.43 -5.62
N ALA A 526 -8.72 -2.06 -5.62
CA ALA A 526 -9.72 -2.82 -6.36
C ALA A 526 -9.35 -3.02 -7.85
N PRO A 527 -8.81 -2.01 -8.58
CA PRO A 527 -8.33 -2.22 -9.95
C PRO A 527 -7.23 -3.27 -10.08
N SER A 528 -6.32 -3.39 -9.11
CA SER A 528 -5.27 -4.41 -9.15
C SER A 528 -5.79 -5.82 -8.85
N GLY A 529 -6.74 -5.94 -7.92
CA GLY A 529 -7.43 -7.21 -7.65
C GLY A 529 -8.19 -7.72 -8.88
N TYR A 530 -8.96 -6.83 -9.53
CA TYR A 530 -9.66 -7.16 -10.78
C TYR A 530 -8.72 -7.47 -11.93
N TRP A 531 -7.55 -6.83 -11.99
CA TRP A 531 -6.52 -7.17 -12.97
C TRP A 531 -5.99 -8.58 -12.76
N GLY A 532 -5.67 -8.96 -11.53
CA GLY A 532 -5.29 -10.32 -11.17
C GLY A 532 -6.34 -11.34 -11.60
N ILE A 533 -7.62 -11.08 -11.30
CA ILE A 533 -8.75 -11.95 -11.70
C ILE A 533 -8.86 -12.05 -13.23
N ALA A 534 -8.76 -10.94 -13.95
CA ALA A 534 -8.90 -10.89 -15.41
C ALA A 534 -7.76 -11.59 -16.16
N THR A 535 -6.55 -11.58 -15.59
CA THR A 535 -5.32 -12.07 -16.23
C THR A 535 -4.83 -13.39 -15.66
N HIS A 536 -5.44 -13.85 -14.56
CA HIS A 536 -4.96 -14.95 -13.72
C HIS A 536 -3.52 -14.76 -13.20
N CYS A 537 -3.07 -13.51 -13.13
CA CYS A 537 -1.71 -13.18 -12.72
C CYS A 537 -1.55 -13.21 -11.20
N MET A 538 -0.72 -14.13 -10.70
CA MET A 538 -0.36 -14.26 -9.28
C MET A 538 0.94 -13.52 -8.91
N ALA A 539 1.55 -12.81 -9.87
CA ALA A 539 2.76 -12.03 -9.64
C ALA A 539 2.51 -10.85 -8.67
N PRO A 540 3.58 -10.24 -8.11
CA PRO A 540 3.45 -9.07 -7.25
C PRO A 540 2.64 -7.95 -7.91
N SER A 541 1.69 -7.39 -7.16
CA SER A 541 0.94 -6.21 -7.56
C SER A 541 0.87 -5.20 -6.41
N THR A 542 1.23 -3.96 -6.69
CA THR A 542 1.23 -2.85 -5.73
C THR A 542 0.28 -1.75 -6.18
N SER A 543 -0.45 -1.15 -5.25
CA SER A 543 -1.30 0.02 -5.51
C SER A 543 -0.83 1.16 -4.62
N LEU A 544 -0.40 2.26 -5.23
CA LEU A 544 0.18 3.40 -4.53
C LEU A 544 -0.51 4.73 -4.86
N CYS A 545 -0.37 5.70 -3.95
CA CYS A 545 -0.85 7.06 -4.10
C CYS A 545 0.22 8.04 -3.61
N ALA A 546 0.46 9.08 -4.39
CA ALA A 546 1.35 10.18 -4.05
C ALA A 546 0.73 11.54 -4.39
N TYR A 547 -0.61 11.64 -4.29
CA TYR A 547 -1.38 12.82 -4.68
C TYR A 547 -1.06 13.27 -6.12
N ASP A 548 -0.55 14.49 -6.33
CA ASP A 548 -0.17 15.00 -7.66
C ASP A 548 1.09 14.34 -8.23
N ALA A 549 1.91 13.72 -7.38
CA ALA A 549 3.14 13.01 -7.74
C ALA A 549 2.91 11.59 -8.27
N THR A 550 1.65 11.12 -8.27
CA THR A 550 1.30 9.70 -8.40
C THR A 550 1.91 9.03 -9.63
N PHE A 551 1.90 9.67 -10.81
CA PHE A 551 2.54 9.10 -12.00
C PHE A 551 4.05 8.90 -11.82
N ALA A 552 4.74 9.91 -11.29
CA ALA A 552 6.18 9.87 -11.08
C ALA A 552 6.57 8.83 -9.99
N ALA A 553 5.80 8.74 -8.91
CA ALA A 553 5.97 7.71 -7.89
C ALA A 553 5.78 6.30 -8.48
N GLY A 554 4.71 6.10 -9.28
CA GLY A 554 4.46 4.84 -9.97
C GLY A 554 5.58 4.46 -10.94
N LEU A 555 6.11 5.43 -11.70
CA LEU A 555 7.22 5.22 -12.62
C LEU A 555 8.51 4.84 -11.89
N LEU A 556 8.86 5.54 -10.81
CA LEU A 556 10.03 5.19 -9.98
C LEU A 556 9.91 3.78 -9.41
N GLU A 557 8.75 3.42 -8.89
CA GLU A 557 8.54 2.11 -8.27
C GLU A 557 8.59 0.99 -9.30
N ALA A 558 7.89 1.14 -10.44
CA ALA A 558 7.92 0.16 -11.52
C ALA A 558 9.33 0.00 -12.11
N ALA A 559 10.05 1.11 -12.36
CA ALA A 559 11.41 1.06 -12.89
C ALA A 559 12.40 0.44 -11.88
N SER A 560 12.25 0.73 -10.59
CA SER A 560 13.06 0.11 -9.53
C SER A 560 12.77 -1.39 -9.42
N GLN A 561 11.53 -1.81 -9.59
CA GLN A 561 11.17 -3.23 -9.65
C GLN A 561 11.81 -3.93 -10.85
N VAL A 562 11.79 -3.33 -12.04
CA VAL A 562 12.48 -3.87 -13.22
C VAL A 562 13.98 -3.98 -12.97
N ALA A 563 14.61 -2.92 -12.45
CA ALA A 563 16.05 -2.86 -12.21
C ALA A 563 16.52 -3.91 -11.19
N THR A 564 15.71 -4.18 -10.16
CA THR A 564 16.08 -5.10 -9.07
C THR A 564 15.73 -6.56 -9.35
N THR A 565 14.66 -6.82 -10.09
CA THR A 565 14.22 -8.19 -10.40
C THR A 565 14.76 -8.70 -11.73
N GLY A 566 15.14 -7.81 -12.64
CA GLY A 566 15.48 -8.17 -14.02
C GLY A 566 14.30 -8.74 -14.80
N GLN A 567 13.06 -8.44 -14.39
CA GLN A 567 11.82 -8.88 -15.04
C GLN A 567 11.00 -7.66 -15.51
N PRO A 568 10.18 -7.80 -16.57
CA PRO A 568 9.27 -6.74 -16.98
C PRO A 568 8.23 -6.39 -15.89
N CYS A 569 7.85 -5.12 -15.82
CA CYS A 569 6.80 -4.63 -14.93
C CYS A 569 5.84 -3.71 -15.68
N LEU A 570 4.54 -3.89 -15.45
CA LEU A 570 3.50 -3.03 -16.02
C LEU A 570 3.13 -1.92 -15.03
N LEU A 571 3.40 -0.67 -15.38
CA LEU A 571 2.86 0.49 -14.70
C LEU A 571 1.47 0.80 -15.27
N LEU A 572 0.47 0.99 -14.41
CA LEU A 572 -0.85 1.49 -14.76
C LEU A 572 -1.19 2.68 -13.85
N THR A 573 -1.22 3.88 -14.41
CA THR A 573 -1.59 5.11 -13.71
C THR A 573 -2.94 5.57 -14.21
N TYR A 574 -3.87 5.91 -13.32
CA TYR A 574 -5.19 6.40 -13.72
C TYR A 574 -5.76 7.34 -12.66
N ASP A 575 -6.60 8.27 -13.10
CA ASP A 575 -7.38 9.13 -12.21
C ASP A 575 -8.80 9.30 -12.73
N THR A 576 -9.74 9.43 -11.80
CA THR A 576 -11.16 9.69 -12.07
C THR A 576 -11.66 10.81 -11.16
N ALA A 577 -12.71 11.50 -11.60
CA ALA A 577 -13.32 12.57 -10.82
C ALA A 577 -14.14 12.02 -9.64
N TYR A 578 -14.18 12.76 -8.53
CA TYR A 578 -15.25 12.61 -7.55
C TYR A 578 -16.56 13.20 -8.09
N PRO A 579 -17.71 12.70 -7.65
CA PRO A 579 -18.97 13.45 -7.68
C PRO A 579 -18.92 14.70 -6.80
N GLU A 580 -19.83 15.64 -7.04
CA GLU A 580 -20.08 16.72 -6.08
C GLU A 580 -20.71 16.15 -4.79
N PRO A 581 -20.34 16.67 -3.59
CA PRO A 581 -19.58 17.90 -3.38
C PRO A 581 -18.06 17.71 -3.30
N LEU A 582 -17.54 16.47 -3.30
CA LEU A 582 -16.10 16.22 -3.15
C LEU A 582 -15.28 16.68 -4.36
N TYR A 583 -15.90 16.74 -5.53
CA TYR A 583 -15.31 17.34 -6.73
C TYR A 583 -14.77 18.76 -6.45
N SER A 584 -15.51 19.60 -5.72
CA SER A 584 -15.06 20.95 -5.38
C SER A 584 -13.78 20.99 -4.53
N CYS A 585 -13.50 19.96 -3.73
CA CYS A 585 -12.26 19.83 -2.95
C CYS A 585 -11.09 19.31 -3.79
N ARG A 586 -11.35 18.46 -4.77
CA ARG A 586 -10.34 17.84 -5.65
C ARG A 586 -10.84 17.79 -7.10
N PRO A 587 -10.77 18.92 -7.82
CA PRO A 587 -11.34 19.00 -9.17
C PRO A 587 -10.42 18.33 -10.19
N ILE A 588 -10.75 17.08 -10.54
CA ILE A 588 -10.14 16.33 -11.65
C ILE A 588 -11.12 16.38 -12.82
N PRO A 589 -10.87 17.22 -13.84
CA PRO A 589 -11.89 17.53 -14.85
C PRO A 589 -12.24 16.34 -15.75
N HIS A 590 -11.31 15.40 -15.91
CA HIS A 590 -11.44 14.29 -16.83
C HIS A 590 -10.74 13.04 -16.30
N ALA A 591 -11.33 11.87 -16.59
CA ALA A 591 -10.66 10.61 -16.36
C ALA A 591 -9.58 10.36 -17.43
N ILE A 592 -8.35 10.08 -16.99
CA ILE A 592 -7.20 9.77 -17.86
C ILE A 592 -6.46 8.60 -17.25
N GLY A 593 -5.99 7.69 -18.10
CA GLY A 593 -5.15 6.57 -17.72
C GLY A 593 -3.98 6.39 -18.69
N VAL A 594 -2.83 6.02 -18.13
CA VAL A 594 -1.56 5.77 -18.82
C VAL A 594 -1.00 4.44 -18.34
N ALA A 595 -0.63 3.57 -19.26
CA ALA A 595 0.14 2.38 -18.95
C ALA A 595 1.49 2.39 -19.66
N LEU A 596 2.53 1.90 -18.99
CA LEU A 596 3.86 1.69 -19.55
C LEU A 596 4.30 0.26 -19.19
N LEU A 597 4.60 -0.56 -20.19
CA LEU A 597 5.28 -1.82 -19.98
C LEU A 597 6.78 -1.59 -20.01
N LEU A 598 7.42 -1.68 -18.84
CA LEU A 598 8.85 -1.46 -18.66
C LEU A 598 9.62 -2.78 -18.72
N THR A 599 10.79 -2.78 -19.36
CA THR A 599 11.65 -3.95 -19.56
C THR A 599 13.09 -3.69 -19.10
N PRO A 600 13.84 -4.72 -18.67
CA PRO A 600 15.19 -4.55 -18.11
C PRO A 600 16.30 -4.38 -19.15
N GLN A 601 16.04 -4.69 -20.42
CA GLN A 601 17.05 -4.70 -21.49
C GLN A 601 16.53 -3.99 -22.73
N ALA A 602 17.47 -3.29 -23.38
CA ALA A 602 17.25 -2.76 -24.71
C ALA A 602 16.96 -3.87 -25.71
N SER A 603 15.93 -3.66 -26.52
CA SER A 603 15.43 -4.62 -27.50
C SER A 603 14.91 -3.85 -28.71
N GLU A 604 15.04 -4.41 -29.91
CA GLU A 604 14.42 -3.85 -31.12
C GLU A 604 12.89 -3.74 -31.01
N LYS A 605 12.28 -4.42 -30.02
CA LYS A 605 10.85 -4.31 -29.70
C LYS A 605 10.51 -3.11 -28.82
N ASN A 606 11.49 -2.50 -28.16
CA ASN A 606 11.26 -1.34 -27.31
C ASN A 606 11.00 -0.11 -28.19
N LEU A 607 10.08 0.75 -27.74
CA LEU A 607 9.78 2.05 -28.34
C LEU A 607 10.85 3.09 -28.02
N ALA A 608 11.48 2.95 -26.85
CA ALA A 608 12.58 3.78 -26.36
C ALA A 608 13.24 3.12 -25.14
N GLU A 609 14.44 3.57 -24.83
CA GLU A 609 15.11 3.37 -23.55
C GLU A 609 15.02 4.65 -22.70
N LEU A 610 14.81 4.48 -21.40
CA LEU A 610 14.70 5.56 -20.42
C LEU A 610 15.83 5.46 -19.40
N ALA A 611 16.54 6.57 -19.20
CA ALA A 611 17.38 6.76 -18.02
C ALA A 611 16.70 7.74 -17.06
N ILE A 612 16.19 7.25 -15.94
CA ILE A 612 15.36 8.02 -14.98
C ILE A 612 16.22 8.44 -13.78
N ARG A 613 16.21 9.73 -13.46
CA ARG A 613 16.97 10.32 -12.34
C ARG A 613 16.08 11.22 -11.49
N LEU A 614 16.29 11.19 -10.17
CA LEU A 614 15.81 12.24 -9.29
C LEU A 614 16.56 13.53 -9.58
N SER A 615 15.85 14.64 -9.70
CA SER A 615 16.41 15.95 -10.02
C SER A 615 15.63 17.08 -9.35
N THR A 616 16.11 18.31 -9.48
CA THR A 616 15.38 19.53 -9.10
C THR A 616 15.13 20.43 -10.32
N ALA A 617 15.17 19.86 -11.52
CA ALA A 617 14.95 20.60 -12.76
C ALA A 617 13.48 21.02 -12.88
N GLN A 618 13.25 22.13 -13.59
CA GLN A 618 11.89 22.60 -13.85
C GLN A 618 11.16 21.62 -14.78
N PRO A 619 9.93 21.20 -14.43
CA PRO A 619 9.13 20.29 -15.24
C PRO A 619 8.74 20.88 -16.60
N ASP A 620 8.73 20.03 -17.63
CA ASP A 620 8.39 20.43 -18.99
C ASP A 620 6.88 20.67 -19.14
N ALA A 621 6.54 21.71 -19.88
CA ALA A 621 5.17 22.07 -20.24
C ALA A 621 4.79 21.53 -21.63
N MET A 622 3.49 21.39 -21.88
CA MET A 622 2.95 21.12 -23.20
C MET A 622 2.80 22.41 -24.01
N ALA A 623 3.15 22.35 -25.30
CA ALA A 623 2.97 23.49 -26.20
C ALA A 623 1.49 23.77 -26.50
N ASP A 624 0.64 22.73 -26.54
CA ASP A 624 -0.81 22.87 -26.68
C ASP A 624 -1.45 23.18 -25.32
N ALA A 625 -2.26 24.24 -25.27
CA ALA A 625 -2.85 24.74 -24.03
C ALA A 625 -3.87 23.77 -23.39
N THR A 626 -4.57 22.96 -24.20
CA THR A 626 -5.52 21.97 -23.71
C THR A 626 -4.77 20.80 -23.09
N LEU A 627 -3.72 20.30 -23.75
CA LEU A 627 -2.84 19.27 -23.20
C LEU A 627 -2.11 19.76 -21.93
N GLU A 628 -1.69 21.03 -21.89
CA GLU A 628 -1.08 21.61 -20.68
C GLU A 628 -2.07 21.67 -19.52
N THR A 629 -3.32 22.05 -19.79
CA THR A 629 -4.37 22.04 -18.77
C THR A 629 -4.63 20.64 -18.23
N LEU A 630 -4.65 19.62 -19.10
CA LEU A 630 -4.76 18.22 -18.67
C LEU A 630 -3.56 17.82 -17.81
N ARG A 631 -2.33 18.09 -18.30
CA ARG A 631 -1.07 17.82 -17.58
C ARG A 631 -1.11 18.43 -16.18
N GLN A 632 -1.61 19.66 -16.03
CA GLN A 632 -1.68 20.41 -14.78
C GLN A 632 -2.78 19.94 -13.82
N ARG A 633 -3.90 19.43 -14.32
CA ARG A 633 -5.09 19.15 -13.49
C ARG A 633 -5.36 17.67 -13.24
N VAL A 634 -4.71 16.77 -13.97
CA VAL A 634 -4.89 15.32 -13.85
C VAL A 634 -3.54 14.66 -13.55
N PRO A 635 -3.33 14.06 -12.36
CA PRO A 635 -2.04 13.48 -11.98
C PRO A 635 -1.51 12.41 -12.96
N ALA A 636 -2.36 11.57 -13.54
CA ALA A 636 -1.98 10.61 -14.58
C ALA A 636 -1.47 11.30 -15.87
N ALA A 637 -1.95 12.51 -16.17
CA ALA A 637 -1.55 13.28 -17.34
C ALA A 637 -0.19 13.97 -17.18
N ARG A 638 0.46 13.88 -16.00
CA ARG A 638 1.87 14.28 -15.82
C ARG A 638 2.82 13.52 -16.75
N ALA A 639 2.37 12.37 -17.28
CA ALA A 639 3.07 11.60 -18.29
C ALA A 639 3.14 12.27 -19.67
N LEU A 640 2.28 13.24 -19.97
CA LEU A 640 2.12 13.77 -21.34
C LEU A 640 3.41 14.25 -22.00
N PRO A 641 4.33 14.96 -21.33
CA PRO A 641 5.62 15.35 -21.93
C PRO A 641 6.45 14.13 -22.39
N LEU A 642 6.52 13.08 -21.57
CA LEU A 642 7.21 11.83 -21.92
C LEU A 642 6.50 11.14 -23.09
N LEU A 643 5.18 11.00 -23.02
CA LEU A 643 4.37 10.37 -24.07
C LEU A 643 4.47 11.11 -25.41
N HIS A 644 4.54 12.45 -25.39
CA HIS A 644 4.74 13.26 -26.59
C HIS A 644 6.07 12.94 -27.27
N LYS A 645 7.14 12.81 -26.48
CA LYS A 645 8.48 12.42 -26.96
C LYS A 645 8.49 11.00 -27.55
N LEU A 646 7.87 10.05 -26.85
CA LEU A 646 7.73 8.66 -27.31
C LEU A 646 6.90 8.57 -28.60
N ALA A 647 5.81 9.34 -28.71
CA ALA A 647 4.96 9.35 -29.89
C ALA A 647 5.73 9.79 -31.15
N ARG A 648 6.63 10.77 -31.00
CA ARG A 648 7.46 11.35 -32.06
C ARG A 648 8.77 10.60 -32.31
N ARG A 649 9.09 9.58 -31.49
CA ARG A 649 10.37 8.86 -31.49
C ARG A 649 11.58 9.79 -31.39
N GLU A 650 11.46 10.82 -30.55
CA GLU A 650 12.50 11.82 -30.35
C GLU A 650 13.42 11.43 -29.18
N THR A 651 14.74 11.60 -29.37
CA THR A 651 15.73 11.39 -28.30
C THR A 651 15.96 12.68 -27.49
N GLY A 652 16.44 12.53 -26.26
CA GLY A 652 16.81 13.62 -25.35
C GLY A 652 15.98 13.66 -24.05
N SER A 653 16.25 14.66 -23.23
CA SER A 653 15.67 14.82 -21.89
C SER A 653 14.20 15.26 -21.91
N VAL A 654 13.44 14.76 -20.94
CA VAL A 654 12.16 15.31 -20.49
C VAL A 654 12.12 15.36 -18.96
N VAL A 655 11.55 16.40 -18.39
CA VAL A 655 11.40 16.57 -16.93
C VAL A 655 9.93 16.50 -16.56
N ILE A 656 9.58 15.63 -15.62
CA ILE A 656 8.20 15.51 -15.11
C ILE A 656 8.12 15.85 -13.62
N ASP A 657 6.99 16.44 -13.22
CA ASP A 657 6.67 16.75 -11.82
C ASP A 657 6.75 15.47 -10.97
N CYS A 658 7.41 15.54 -9.80
CA CYS A 658 7.39 14.46 -8.81
C CYS A 658 6.84 15.01 -7.50
N PHE A 659 7.66 15.56 -6.61
CA PHE A 659 7.24 16.17 -5.35
C PHE A 659 7.56 17.68 -5.37
N ASP A 660 7.12 18.45 -4.38
CA ASP A 660 7.20 19.92 -4.39
C ASP A 660 8.59 20.46 -4.81
N ASP A 661 9.67 19.86 -4.32
CA ASP A 661 11.06 20.23 -4.63
C ASP A 661 11.82 19.16 -5.47
N LEU A 662 11.12 18.14 -5.98
CA LEU A 662 11.72 17.01 -6.68
C LEU A 662 11.02 16.76 -8.02
N SER A 663 11.80 16.54 -9.07
CA SER A 663 11.30 16.16 -10.38
C SER A 663 12.04 14.92 -10.90
N LEU A 664 11.50 14.27 -11.92
CA LEU A 664 12.20 13.20 -12.62
C LEU A 664 12.74 13.73 -13.94
N THR A 665 14.06 13.76 -14.09
CA THR A 665 14.69 13.89 -15.39
C THR A 665 14.76 12.51 -16.04
N ILE A 666 14.22 12.41 -17.25
CA ILE A 666 14.13 11.17 -18.02
C ILE A 666 14.83 11.41 -19.36
N GLU A 667 15.99 10.80 -19.55
CA GLU A 667 16.64 10.78 -20.86
C GLU A 667 16.02 9.69 -21.72
N VAL A 668 15.49 10.07 -22.88
CA VAL A 668 14.89 9.15 -23.85
C VAL A 668 15.88 8.86 -24.96
N SER A 669 16.14 7.59 -25.23
CA SER A 669 16.95 7.12 -26.37
C SER A 669 16.21 6.03 -27.16
N GLN A 670 16.71 5.71 -28.37
CA GLN A 670 16.08 4.75 -29.28
C GLN A 670 16.82 3.41 -29.28
#